data_AF-A0A1M3CJF1-F1
#
_entry.id   AF-A0A1M3CJF1-F1
#
_cell.length_a   1.000
_cell.length_b   1.000
_cell.length_c   1.000
_cell.angle_alpha   90.00
_cell.angle_beta   90.00
_cell.angle_gamma   90.00
#
_symmetry.space_group_name_H-M   'P 1'
#
loop_
_entity.id
_entity.type
_entity.pdbx_description
1 polymer ?
#
loop_
_entity_poly.entity_id
_entity_poly.type
_entity_poly.pdbx_seq_one_letter_code
_entity_poly.pdbx_strand_id
1 'polypeptide(L)'
;MILRTASDTQAPAGFGSHVKLERMAAQAIMDQDFLAAFKYADRRCRVGPSAAHCFVLRAEANWRLERSDAALADLAEALLVDPSDLAANRRMLAWATGDRRRSAAASLIGRDSNPAILRAAIEELRRAGDRHWTACSVFDNHVTGWVAWTKANTIEVSLAFENGSLTSTLEPNSFHPLAGMEIQATAFLVRRPPSDAPQTLTLTCGDETIHVHRLAPNLSPPPGIRTGARQSAAPRSDVTAPTVIVPVYRDVQATLDCFDSLIKARASSGGQPFRILAVDDATPEPKLRRYLKELAAAGTIDRLINETNLGFVGAVNRALEALPTGDVVLLNSDTIVPPGFVERLSTVARSAPDIGTVTPLSNNGDIFSFPTPNDLNPMQSYERILEIDRVASIANSGDVTDVPSGIGFCLYITRDCLAAIGGLSDNFERGYLEDVDLCLRARAGGFRNVCAPSVYVGHHGSKSFRHEKRRLVLRNLEILDRRFPDYRRECRAFEVADPLRPARAKLDRALPWPSEPSVLILGNRRSFAAVAEERARHLRERGKRAILLLRERDTVHLRAADGSSPQTVRLSFDTDAAIADTADTIARLHPDRAEIIEPNPLPRLVALLRKFGVPVNPWVTAADLGEAVIALGDETPFLASGKAARAFAKARWPNRKIVLKDWPTLPLTLPRVRGARRSLAIVPSAPSPASFRLIRSLAEHLGRREPSRSIVVAGKTSDDDRLMSYANVFATGAVTAGEIGDVLAPHRPGWLLTDFESPAFGHPLVEAARRASIPVAYRDWSAGSIKPRKRDLAIPTDADDCELVEAVIAWIERSRP
;
A
#
# COMPACT_ATOMS: atom_id res chain seq x y z
N MET A 1 31.35 3.57 -21.13
CA MET A 1 32.70 4.06 -20.81
C MET A 1 32.58 5.57 -20.75
N ILE A 2 32.21 6.18 -19.63
CA ILE A 2 33.07 6.51 -18.48
C ILE A 2 32.29 6.23 -17.18
N LEU A 3 32.87 5.36 -16.35
CA LEU A 3 32.53 5.09 -14.96
C LEU A 3 33.80 5.41 -14.15
N ARG A 4 33.62 6.02 -12.97
CA ARG A 4 34.49 6.11 -11.77
C ARG A 4 34.67 7.57 -11.34
N THR A 5 34.11 7.94 -10.19
CA THR A 5 34.79 7.88 -8.88
C THR A 5 33.88 8.52 -7.83
N ALA A 6 33.46 7.75 -6.83
CA ALA A 6 33.23 8.26 -5.47
C ALA A 6 33.33 7.07 -4.51
N SER A 7 34.17 7.26 -3.51
CA SER A 7 34.76 6.31 -2.55
C SER A 7 33.79 5.40 -1.79
N ASP A 8 34.21 4.14 -1.66
CA ASP A 8 33.80 3.19 -0.64
C ASP A 8 34.14 3.72 0.76
N THR A 9 33.14 4.20 1.50
CA THR A 9 33.14 4.16 2.97
C THR A 9 31.71 4.19 3.51
N GLN A 10 31.32 3.08 4.15
CA GLN A 10 30.14 2.91 5.03
C GLN A 10 28.75 3.19 4.42
N ALA A 11 28.30 2.34 3.50
CA ALA A 11 26.87 2.20 3.20
C ALA A 11 26.21 1.25 4.23
N PRO A 12 25.05 1.58 4.80
CA PRO A 12 24.35 0.69 5.73
C PRO A 12 23.92 -0.60 5.04
N ALA A 13 24.18 -1.75 5.69
CA ALA A 13 23.83 -3.09 5.20
C ALA A 13 22.33 -3.15 4.87
N GLY A 14 22.01 -3.26 3.58
CA GLY A 14 20.63 -3.32 3.08
C GLY A 14 20.40 -2.62 1.73
N PHE A 15 21.14 -1.55 1.44
CA PHE A 15 20.95 -0.80 0.18
C PHE A 15 21.60 -1.46 -1.06
N GLY A 16 22.54 -2.40 -0.90
CA GLY A 16 23.24 -3.04 -2.03
C GLY A 16 22.60 -4.31 -2.61
N SER A 17 21.73 -5.00 -1.84
CA SER A 17 21.28 -6.36 -2.20
C SER A 17 20.26 -6.38 -3.35
N HIS A 18 19.35 -5.41 -3.40
CA HIS A 18 18.32 -5.34 -4.44
C HIS A 18 18.88 -4.98 -5.83
N VAL A 19 19.81 -4.01 -5.91
CA VAL A 19 20.50 -3.65 -7.16
C VAL A 19 21.34 -4.83 -7.69
N LYS A 20 21.99 -5.58 -6.79
CA LYS A 20 22.74 -6.78 -7.17
C LYS A 20 21.82 -7.83 -7.81
N LEU A 21 20.64 -8.08 -7.24
CA LEU A 21 19.66 -9.03 -7.80
C LEU A 21 19.14 -8.60 -9.16
N GLU A 22 18.86 -7.30 -9.37
CA GLU A 22 18.45 -6.78 -10.67
C GLU A 22 19.52 -7.00 -11.74
N ARG A 23 20.79 -6.71 -11.42
CA ARG A 23 21.92 -6.96 -12.33
C ARG A 23 22.07 -8.45 -12.66
N MET A 24 21.92 -9.32 -11.67
CA MET A 24 22.01 -10.78 -11.88
C MET A 24 20.85 -11.29 -12.75
N ALA A 25 19.62 -10.79 -12.53
CA ALA A 25 18.48 -11.13 -13.37
C ALA A 25 18.67 -10.65 -14.81
N ALA A 26 19.09 -9.40 -15.00
CA ALA A 26 19.35 -8.83 -16.32
C ALA A 26 20.48 -9.56 -17.05
N GLN A 27 21.58 -9.88 -16.36
CA GLN A 27 22.69 -10.66 -16.93
C GLN A 27 22.22 -12.05 -17.35
N ALA A 28 21.43 -12.74 -16.51
CA ALA A 28 20.88 -14.05 -16.85
C ALA A 28 19.94 -14.01 -18.06
N ILE A 29 19.19 -12.93 -18.26
CA ILE A 29 18.41 -12.71 -19.50
C ILE A 29 19.33 -12.59 -20.71
N MET A 30 20.43 -11.82 -20.59
CA MET A 30 21.42 -11.68 -21.68
C MET A 30 22.10 -13.00 -22.02
N ASP A 31 22.41 -13.80 -21.00
CA ASP A 31 23.03 -15.12 -21.14
C ASP A 31 22.03 -16.22 -21.57
N GLN A 32 20.75 -15.86 -21.78
CA GLN A 32 19.64 -16.75 -22.10
C GLN A 32 19.36 -17.84 -21.05
N ASP A 33 19.83 -17.68 -19.80
CA ASP A 33 19.42 -18.48 -18.65
C ASP A 33 18.16 -17.90 -18.02
N PHE A 34 17.02 -18.09 -18.69
CA PHE A 34 15.74 -17.52 -18.26
C PHE A 34 15.24 -18.09 -16.92
N LEU A 35 15.67 -19.30 -16.54
CA LEU A 35 15.32 -19.87 -15.24
C LEU A 35 16.09 -19.20 -14.11
N ALA A 36 17.39 -18.91 -14.30
CA ALA A 36 18.15 -18.10 -13.36
C ALA A 36 17.61 -16.66 -13.29
N ALA A 37 17.29 -16.07 -14.43
CA ALA A 37 16.67 -14.74 -14.50
C ALA A 37 15.37 -14.69 -13.67
N PHE A 38 14.49 -15.67 -13.83
CA PHE A 38 13.25 -15.77 -13.06
C PHE A 38 13.54 -15.83 -11.56
N LYS A 39 14.49 -16.65 -11.11
CA LYS A 39 14.82 -16.80 -9.68
C LYS A 39 15.31 -15.49 -9.07
N TYR A 40 16.23 -14.79 -9.73
CA TYR A 40 16.74 -13.51 -9.23
C TYR A 40 15.65 -12.43 -9.23
N ALA A 41 14.83 -12.36 -10.28
CA ALA A 41 13.73 -11.41 -10.37
C ALA A 41 12.63 -11.70 -9.32
N ASP A 42 12.28 -12.97 -9.09
CA ASP A 42 11.31 -13.36 -8.05
C ASP A 42 11.79 -12.99 -6.65
N ARG A 43 13.05 -13.29 -6.32
CA ARG A 43 13.66 -12.83 -5.07
C ARG A 43 13.65 -11.30 -4.97
N ARG A 44 13.96 -10.60 -6.06
CA ARG A 44 13.96 -9.13 -6.08
C ARG A 44 12.57 -8.55 -5.79
N CYS A 45 11.51 -9.17 -6.28
CA CYS A 45 10.12 -8.78 -5.95
C CYS A 45 9.79 -8.97 -4.46
N ARG A 46 10.52 -9.82 -3.74
CA ARG A 46 10.34 -10.11 -2.31
C ARG A 46 11.21 -9.25 -1.38
N VAL A 47 12.21 -8.56 -1.93
CA VAL A 47 13.14 -7.69 -1.17
C VAL A 47 12.81 -6.23 -1.44
N GLY A 48 12.44 -5.50 -0.40
CA GLY A 48 12.08 -4.09 -0.49
C GLY A 48 13.28 -3.16 -0.76
N PRO A 49 13.05 -1.96 -1.33
CA PRO A 49 11.77 -1.45 -1.81
C PRO A 49 11.34 -2.10 -3.15
N SER A 50 10.04 -2.33 -3.32
CA SER A 50 9.47 -2.85 -4.57
C SER A 50 9.52 -1.78 -5.68
N ALA A 51 9.83 -2.18 -6.91
CA ALA A 51 9.96 -1.28 -8.06
C ALA A 51 9.38 -1.94 -9.32
N ALA A 52 8.78 -1.17 -10.22
CA ALA A 52 8.15 -1.74 -11.43
C ALA A 52 9.13 -2.60 -12.24
N HIS A 53 10.39 -2.15 -12.33
CA HIS A 53 11.45 -2.86 -13.04
C HIS A 53 11.65 -4.32 -12.59
N CYS A 54 11.48 -4.65 -11.30
CA CYS A 54 11.66 -6.03 -10.86
C CYS A 54 10.60 -6.98 -11.43
N PHE A 55 9.36 -6.51 -11.51
CA PHE A 55 8.28 -7.24 -12.16
C PHE A 55 8.49 -7.31 -13.67
N VAL A 56 9.03 -6.27 -14.31
CA VAL A 56 9.37 -6.31 -15.75
C VAL A 56 10.43 -7.38 -16.04
N LEU A 57 11.47 -7.49 -15.21
CA LEU A 57 12.49 -8.54 -15.35
C LEU A 57 11.87 -9.94 -15.17
N ARG A 58 10.99 -10.11 -14.18
CA ARG A 58 10.29 -11.38 -13.95
C ARG A 58 9.33 -11.72 -15.10
N ALA A 59 8.65 -10.72 -15.65
CA ALA A 59 7.77 -10.86 -16.81
C ALA A 59 8.55 -11.31 -18.05
N GLU A 60 9.72 -10.71 -18.33
CA GLU A 60 10.58 -11.13 -19.44
C GLU A 60 11.02 -12.59 -19.27
N ALA A 61 11.48 -12.96 -18.07
CA ALA A 61 11.87 -14.34 -17.79
C ALA A 61 10.68 -15.31 -17.97
N ASN A 62 9.50 -14.98 -17.44
CA ASN A 62 8.28 -15.77 -17.61
C ASN A 62 7.87 -15.89 -19.08
N TRP A 63 7.93 -14.81 -19.85
CA TRP A 63 7.60 -14.81 -21.27
C TRP A 63 8.50 -15.76 -22.07
N ARG A 64 9.82 -15.71 -21.80
CA ARG A 64 10.82 -16.58 -22.43
C ARG A 64 10.75 -18.03 -21.98
N LEU A 65 10.17 -18.28 -20.80
CA LEU A 65 9.84 -19.61 -20.28
C LEU A 65 8.46 -20.10 -20.75
N GLU A 66 7.81 -19.42 -21.71
CA GLU A 66 6.49 -19.75 -22.25
C GLU A 66 5.35 -19.69 -21.20
N ARG A 67 5.54 -18.87 -20.16
CA ARG A 67 4.55 -18.62 -19.10
C ARG A 67 3.85 -17.28 -19.34
N SER A 68 3.14 -17.17 -20.46
CA SER A 68 2.53 -15.91 -20.93
C SER A 68 1.59 -15.27 -19.91
N ASP A 69 0.72 -16.06 -19.26
CA ASP A 69 -0.23 -15.53 -18.27
C ASP A 69 0.49 -14.94 -17.06
N ALA A 70 1.53 -15.62 -16.57
CA ALA A 70 2.36 -15.13 -15.47
C ALA A 70 3.14 -13.87 -15.87
N ALA A 71 3.64 -13.81 -17.11
CA ALA A 71 4.32 -12.63 -17.63
C ALA A 71 3.37 -11.42 -17.71
N LEU A 72 2.15 -11.62 -18.20
CA LEU A 72 1.15 -10.54 -18.27
C LEU A 72 0.67 -10.10 -16.88
N ALA A 73 0.58 -11.04 -15.92
CA ALA A 73 0.29 -10.70 -14.53
C ALA A 73 1.43 -9.88 -13.90
N ASP A 74 2.69 -10.25 -14.16
CA ASP A 74 3.85 -9.47 -13.71
C ASP A 74 3.88 -8.06 -14.34
N LEU A 75 3.56 -7.92 -15.62
CA LEU A 75 3.45 -6.59 -16.23
C LEU A 75 2.29 -5.79 -15.64
N ALA A 76 1.17 -6.44 -15.28
CA ALA A 76 0.07 -5.76 -14.60
C ALA A 76 0.52 -5.27 -13.22
N GLU A 77 1.26 -6.07 -12.46
CA GLU A 77 1.87 -5.65 -11.19
C GLU A 77 2.90 -4.52 -11.39
N ALA A 78 3.73 -4.59 -12.43
CA ALA A 78 4.66 -3.53 -12.78
C ALA A 78 3.92 -2.20 -13.04
N LEU A 79 2.83 -2.25 -13.80
CA LEU A 79 1.99 -1.08 -14.10
C LEU A 79 1.09 -0.65 -12.94
N LEU A 80 0.82 -1.55 -12.00
CA LEU A 80 0.27 -1.18 -10.71
C LEU A 80 1.30 -0.45 -9.88
N VAL A 81 2.61 -0.75 -9.99
CA VAL A 81 3.70 -0.10 -9.25
C VAL A 81 4.14 1.24 -9.87
N ASP A 82 4.28 1.28 -11.19
CA ASP A 82 4.53 2.46 -11.97
C ASP A 82 3.76 2.33 -13.31
N PRO A 83 2.59 2.99 -13.42
CA PRO A 83 1.81 2.93 -14.64
C PRO A 83 2.48 3.60 -15.84
N SER A 84 3.50 4.42 -15.60
CA SER A 84 4.30 5.09 -16.64
C SER A 84 5.49 4.30 -17.13
N ASP A 85 5.81 3.16 -16.52
CA ASP A 85 7.00 2.39 -16.86
C ASP A 85 6.98 2.02 -18.35
N LEU A 86 7.92 2.58 -19.11
CA LEU A 86 7.99 2.40 -20.55
C LEU A 86 8.28 0.94 -20.92
N ALA A 87 9.10 0.27 -20.13
CA ALA A 87 9.50 -1.11 -20.41
C ALA A 87 8.32 -2.08 -20.22
N ALA A 88 7.46 -1.83 -19.23
CA ALA A 88 6.24 -2.57 -18.97
C ALA A 88 5.18 -2.29 -20.03
N ASN A 89 4.90 -1.02 -20.33
CA ASN A 89 3.90 -0.64 -21.34
C ASN A 89 4.30 -1.13 -22.75
N ARG A 90 5.57 -1.03 -23.15
CA ARG A 90 6.07 -1.58 -24.42
C ARG A 90 5.79 -3.07 -24.54
N ARG A 91 6.05 -3.84 -23.48
CA ARG A 91 5.79 -5.29 -23.45
C ARG A 91 4.31 -5.60 -23.41
N MET A 92 3.52 -4.84 -22.66
CA MET A 92 2.07 -5.01 -22.60
C MET A 92 1.44 -4.74 -23.98
N LEU A 93 1.89 -3.70 -24.69
CA LEU A 93 1.50 -3.43 -26.08
C LEU A 93 1.91 -4.58 -27.01
N ALA A 94 3.08 -5.17 -26.82
CA ALA A 94 3.56 -6.26 -27.67
C ALA A 94 2.84 -7.59 -27.41
N TRP A 95 2.64 -7.95 -26.14
CA TRP A 95 2.29 -9.30 -25.69
C TRP A 95 0.81 -9.49 -25.36
N ALA A 96 0.13 -8.44 -24.90
CA ALA A 96 -1.26 -8.55 -24.48
C ALA A 96 -2.24 -8.39 -25.65
N THR A 97 -3.51 -8.65 -25.35
CA THR A 97 -4.67 -8.43 -26.22
C THR A 97 -5.75 -7.65 -25.46
N GLY A 98 -6.75 -7.16 -26.19
CA GLY A 98 -7.92 -6.47 -25.61
C GLY A 98 -7.57 -5.24 -24.78
N ASP A 99 -8.26 -5.04 -23.66
CA ASP A 99 -8.18 -3.82 -22.84
C ASP A 99 -6.79 -3.52 -22.28
N ARG A 100 -6.02 -4.56 -21.95
CA ARG A 100 -4.65 -4.40 -21.43
C ARG A 100 -3.73 -3.82 -22.50
N ARG A 101 -3.84 -4.31 -23.74
CA ARG A 101 -3.09 -3.81 -24.89
C ARG A 101 -3.47 -2.37 -25.24
N ARG A 102 -4.78 -2.07 -25.26
CA ARG A 102 -5.31 -0.72 -25.50
C ARG A 102 -4.84 0.29 -24.45
N SER A 103 -4.91 -0.08 -23.17
CA SER A 103 -4.46 0.77 -22.07
C SER A 103 -2.96 1.07 -22.16
N ALA A 104 -2.15 0.08 -22.51
CA ALA A 104 -0.72 0.27 -22.73
C ALA A 104 -0.41 1.17 -23.94
N ALA A 105 -1.16 1.00 -25.04
CA ALA A 105 -1.07 1.87 -26.21
C ALA A 105 -1.32 3.33 -25.83
N ALA A 106 -2.43 3.61 -25.14
CA ALA A 106 -2.77 4.95 -24.65
C ALA A 106 -1.69 5.53 -23.74
N SER A 107 -1.09 4.72 -22.87
CA SER A 107 -0.02 5.16 -21.96
C SER A 107 1.27 5.55 -22.70
N LEU A 108 1.59 4.88 -23.81
CA LEU A 108 2.81 5.14 -24.59
C LEU A 108 2.73 6.43 -25.41
N ILE A 109 1.52 6.86 -25.79
CA ILE A 109 1.31 8.12 -26.51
C ILE A 109 1.86 9.28 -25.68
N GLY A 110 2.84 9.99 -26.25
CA GLY A 110 3.51 11.14 -25.64
C GLY A 110 4.54 10.83 -24.56
N ARG A 111 4.93 9.57 -24.40
CA ARG A 111 5.99 9.17 -23.44
C ARG A 111 7.10 8.37 -24.10
N ASP A 112 6.75 7.58 -25.11
CA ASP A 112 7.72 6.87 -25.90
C ASP A 112 8.27 7.78 -27.01
N SER A 113 9.57 7.68 -27.29
CA SER A 113 10.23 8.39 -28.38
C SER A 113 10.50 7.48 -29.59
N ASN A 114 10.27 6.16 -29.48
CA ASN A 114 10.51 5.23 -30.57
C ASN A 114 9.34 5.24 -31.57
N PRO A 115 9.55 5.68 -32.83
CA PRO A 115 8.46 5.78 -33.81
C PRO A 115 7.79 4.45 -34.12
N ALA A 116 8.50 3.32 -34.06
CA ALA A 116 7.91 2.01 -34.34
C ALA A 116 6.89 1.61 -33.25
N ILE A 117 7.22 1.89 -31.99
CA ILE A 117 6.31 1.65 -30.86
C ILE A 117 5.10 2.58 -30.94
N LEU A 118 5.32 3.87 -31.21
CA LEU A 118 4.24 4.84 -31.35
C LEU A 118 3.29 4.50 -32.49
N ARG A 119 3.80 4.05 -33.65
CA ARG A 119 2.94 3.58 -34.76
C ARG A 119 2.09 2.37 -34.35
N ALA A 120 2.67 1.42 -33.63
CA ALA A 120 1.92 0.27 -33.12
C ALA A 120 0.83 0.67 -32.11
N ALA A 121 1.13 1.64 -31.23
CA ALA A 121 0.17 2.19 -30.29
C ALA A 121 -0.98 2.94 -31.00
N ILE A 122 -0.65 3.81 -31.95
CA ILE A 122 -1.62 4.55 -32.76
C ILE A 122 -2.53 3.59 -33.52
N GLU A 123 -1.98 2.54 -34.14
CA GLU A 123 -2.78 1.56 -34.87
C GLU A 123 -3.74 0.79 -33.95
N GLU A 124 -3.32 0.43 -32.74
CA GLU A 124 -4.17 -0.21 -31.74
C GLU A 124 -5.33 0.70 -31.31
N LEU A 125 -5.04 1.97 -31.02
CA LEU A 125 -6.05 2.96 -30.61
C LEU A 125 -7.00 3.32 -31.76
N ARG A 126 -6.48 3.42 -32.99
CA ARG A 126 -7.29 3.65 -34.18
C ARG A 126 -8.29 2.53 -34.42
N ARG A 127 -7.88 1.26 -34.27
CA ARG A 127 -8.81 0.11 -34.33
C ARG A 127 -9.88 0.16 -33.23
N ALA A 128 -9.58 0.81 -32.11
CA ALA A 128 -10.54 1.05 -31.03
C ALA A 128 -11.47 2.26 -31.30
N GLY A 129 -11.25 3.02 -32.38
CA GLY A 129 -12.09 4.14 -32.80
C GLY A 129 -11.48 5.53 -32.57
N ASP A 130 -10.28 5.63 -32.00
CA ASP A 130 -9.62 6.92 -31.83
C ASP A 130 -9.22 7.50 -33.19
N ARG A 131 -9.31 8.82 -33.32
CA ARG A 131 -9.03 9.53 -34.59
C ARG A 131 -7.87 10.51 -34.51
N HIS A 132 -7.42 10.82 -33.29
CA HIS A 132 -6.44 11.87 -33.01
C HIS A 132 -5.53 11.42 -31.87
N TRP A 133 -4.24 11.68 -31.99
CA TRP A 133 -3.23 11.40 -30.97
C TRP A 133 -2.24 12.55 -30.91
N THR A 134 -1.85 12.97 -29.71
CA THR A 134 -0.93 14.09 -29.56
C THR A 134 -0.05 13.90 -28.35
N ALA A 135 1.14 14.51 -28.43
CA ALA A 135 2.05 14.66 -27.33
C ALA A 135 2.59 16.08 -27.35
N CYS A 136 2.68 16.71 -26.18
CA CYS A 136 3.31 18.00 -26.03
C CYS A 136 4.30 18.00 -24.86
N SER A 137 5.29 18.87 -24.97
CA SER A 137 6.27 19.20 -23.94
C SER A 137 6.25 20.71 -23.77
N VAL A 138 6.12 21.14 -22.52
CA VAL A 138 5.96 22.54 -22.15
C VAL A 138 7.29 23.04 -21.59
N PHE A 139 7.81 24.10 -22.18
CA PHE A 139 8.95 24.86 -21.70
C PHE A 139 8.50 26.27 -21.35
N ASP A 140 9.33 27.07 -20.68
CA ASP A 140 8.94 28.43 -20.28
C ASP A 140 8.63 29.31 -21.50
N ASN A 141 9.44 29.25 -22.55
CA ASN A 141 9.32 30.12 -23.73
C ASN A 141 8.56 29.49 -24.91
N HIS A 142 8.24 28.20 -24.88
CA HIS A 142 7.52 27.53 -25.96
C HIS A 142 6.84 26.23 -25.51
N VAL A 143 5.86 25.78 -26.29
CA VAL A 143 5.34 24.41 -26.26
C VAL A 143 5.76 23.74 -27.56
N THR A 144 6.28 22.52 -27.51
CA THR A 144 6.57 21.72 -28.70
C THR A 144 5.95 20.35 -28.58
N GLY A 145 5.66 19.71 -29.70
CA GLY A 145 4.98 18.43 -29.69
C GLY A 145 4.79 17.84 -31.07
N TRP A 146 3.98 16.80 -31.12
CA TRP A 146 3.49 16.23 -32.36
C TRP A 146 2.00 15.94 -32.25
N VAL A 147 1.34 15.93 -33.39
CA VAL A 147 -0.05 15.50 -33.54
C VAL A 147 -0.12 14.55 -34.72
N ALA A 148 -0.88 13.46 -34.55
CA ALA A 148 -1.19 12.49 -35.58
C ALA A 148 -2.72 12.33 -35.63
N TRP A 149 -3.27 12.22 -36.84
CA TRP A 149 -4.71 12.17 -37.04
C TRP A 149 -5.07 11.45 -38.35
N THR A 150 -6.35 11.10 -38.49
CA THR A 150 -6.87 10.48 -39.72
C THR A 150 -7.05 11.51 -40.83
N LYS A 151 -6.81 11.10 -42.08
CA LYS A 151 -6.63 11.93 -43.31
C LYS A 151 -7.66 13.04 -43.66
N ALA A 152 -8.78 13.21 -42.95
CA ALA A 152 -9.93 13.96 -43.43
C ALA A 152 -10.07 15.40 -42.91
N ASN A 153 -9.28 15.83 -41.92
CA ASN A 153 -9.50 17.09 -41.20
C ASN A 153 -8.22 17.91 -41.02
N THR A 154 -8.34 19.23 -40.91
CA THR A 154 -7.25 20.16 -40.54
C THR A 154 -7.14 20.28 -39.03
N ILE A 155 -5.90 20.39 -38.52
CA ILE A 155 -5.63 20.59 -37.10
C ILE A 155 -5.23 22.04 -36.87
N GLU A 156 -5.78 22.69 -35.85
CA GLU A 156 -5.32 23.99 -35.38
C GLU A 156 -4.76 23.87 -33.97
N VAL A 157 -3.70 24.63 -33.68
CA VAL A 157 -3.17 24.81 -32.33
C VAL A 157 -3.36 26.27 -31.93
N SER A 158 -4.02 26.49 -30.79
CA SER A 158 -4.27 27.80 -30.22
C SER A 158 -3.65 27.90 -28.84
N LEU A 159 -2.97 29.01 -28.53
CA LEU A 159 -2.46 29.33 -27.20
C LEU A 159 -3.14 30.60 -26.71
N ALA A 160 -4.09 30.47 -25.78
CA ALA A 160 -4.74 31.58 -25.12
C ALA A 160 -3.93 32.07 -23.91
N PHE A 161 -3.83 33.38 -23.76
CA PHE A 161 -3.18 34.09 -22.65
C PHE A 161 -4.01 35.34 -22.32
N GLU A 162 -3.66 36.05 -21.25
CA GLU A 162 -4.49 37.10 -20.66
C GLU A 162 -4.98 38.17 -21.66
N ASN A 163 -4.16 38.51 -22.65
CA ASN A 163 -4.40 39.58 -23.62
C ASN A 163 -4.60 39.10 -25.07
N GLY A 164 -4.88 37.82 -25.30
CA GLY A 164 -5.17 37.33 -26.65
C GLY A 164 -4.96 35.83 -26.85
N SER A 165 -5.00 35.39 -28.10
CA SER A 165 -4.66 34.02 -28.49
C SER A 165 -3.74 34.00 -29.71
N LEU A 166 -2.86 33.01 -29.75
CA LEU A 166 -2.04 32.69 -30.92
C LEU A 166 -2.55 31.39 -31.52
N THR A 167 -3.18 31.45 -32.68
CA THR A 167 -3.66 30.27 -33.41
C THR A 167 -2.82 30.01 -34.65
N SER A 168 -2.52 28.75 -34.94
CA SER A 168 -1.81 28.32 -36.14
C SER A 168 -2.39 27.01 -36.66
N THR A 169 -2.56 26.92 -37.98
CA THR A 169 -2.96 25.68 -38.65
C THR A 169 -1.74 24.77 -38.83
N LEU A 170 -1.91 23.50 -38.52
CA LEU A 170 -0.87 22.47 -38.57
C LEU A 170 -1.01 21.65 -39.84
N GLU A 171 -0.10 21.86 -40.80
CA GLU A 171 -0.08 21.12 -42.06
C GLU A 171 0.52 19.70 -41.88
N PRO A 172 -0.04 18.68 -42.55
CA PRO A 172 0.47 17.32 -42.48
C PRO A 172 1.86 17.21 -43.12
N ASN A 173 2.79 16.56 -42.42
CA ASN A 173 4.12 16.26 -42.91
C ASN A 173 4.24 14.78 -43.28
N SER A 174 4.30 14.49 -44.59
CA SER A 174 4.40 13.11 -45.12
C SER A 174 5.70 12.40 -44.73
N PHE A 175 6.76 13.13 -44.37
CA PHE A 175 8.02 12.58 -43.88
C PHE A 175 8.05 12.41 -42.36
N HIS A 176 6.99 12.79 -41.64
CA HIS A 176 6.93 12.59 -40.20
C HIS A 176 7.00 11.08 -39.89
N PRO A 177 7.78 10.63 -38.89
CA PRO A 177 7.94 9.20 -38.58
C PRO A 177 6.64 8.46 -38.24
N LEU A 178 5.58 9.18 -37.85
CA LEU A 178 4.26 8.62 -37.55
C LEU A 178 3.27 8.69 -38.73
N ALA A 179 3.63 9.34 -39.84
CA ALA A 179 2.78 9.41 -41.02
C ALA A 179 2.72 8.06 -41.74
N GLY A 180 1.58 7.77 -42.36
CA GLY A 180 1.32 6.53 -43.08
C GLY A 180 0.14 6.64 -44.05
N MET A 181 -0.29 5.50 -44.58
CA MET A 181 -1.37 5.46 -45.57
C MET A 181 -2.72 5.99 -45.07
N GLU A 182 -3.02 5.89 -43.78
CA GLU A 182 -4.29 6.36 -43.19
C GLU A 182 -4.09 7.45 -42.14
N ILE A 183 -2.84 7.77 -41.82
CA ILE A 183 -2.44 8.64 -40.72
C ILE A 183 -1.62 9.80 -41.26
N GLN A 184 -2.11 11.01 -41.04
CA GLN A 184 -1.35 12.24 -41.16
C GLN A 184 -0.67 12.54 -39.83
N ALA A 185 0.51 13.16 -39.86
CA ALA A 185 1.18 13.59 -38.65
C ALA A 185 2.05 14.80 -38.92
N THR A 186 2.25 15.63 -37.91
CA THR A 186 3.17 16.76 -37.97
C THR A 186 3.70 17.09 -36.59
N ALA A 187 4.87 17.71 -36.55
CA ALA A 187 5.45 18.28 -35.33
C ALA A 187 5.12 19.77 -35.28
N PHE A 188 4.96 20.31 -34.08
CA PHE A 188 4.66 21.72 -33.89
C PHE A 188 5.55 22.34 -32.82
N LEU A 189 5.69 23.66 -32.90
CA LEU A 189 6.28 24.50 -31.87
C LEU A 189 5.51 25.81 -31.82
N VAL A 190 4.93 26.12 -30.66
CA VAL A 190 4.22 27.37 -30.40
C VAL A 190 5.01 28.15 -29.37
N ARG A 191 5.43 29.38 -29.70
CA ARG A 191 6.09 30.24 -28.73
C ARG A 191 5.11 30.68 -27.66
N ARG A 192 5.54 30.61 -26.40
CA ARG A 192 4.75 31.10 -25.26
C ARG A 192 5.12 32.56 -25.00
N PRO A 193 4.18 33.50 -25.16
CA PRO A 193 4.43 34.87 -24.74
C PRO A 193 4.67 34.88 -23.22
N PRO A 194 5.51 35.79 -22.70
CA PRO A 194 5.67 35.98 -21.26
C PRO A 194 4.33 36.37 -20.63
N SER A 195 3.94 35.68 -19.57
CA SER A 195 2.64 35.79 -18.90
C SER A 195 2.78 35.48 -17.41
N ASP A 196 2.26 36.35 -16.55
CA ASP A 196 2.07 36.17 -15.11
C ASP A 196 0.77 35.42 -14.77
N ALA A 197 -0.19 35.39 -15.71
CA ALA A 197 -1.37 34.52 -15.68
C ALA A 197 -1.12 33.15 -16.34
N PRO A 198 -1.85 32.08 -15.93
CA PRO A 198 -1.85 30.79 -16.61
C PRO A 198 -2.29 30.91 -18.07
N GLN A 199 -1.74 30.07 -18.94
CA GLN A 199 -2.05 30.04 -20.37
C GLN A 199 -2.81 28.75 -20.71
N THR A 200 -3.55 28.71 -21.81
CA THR A 200 -4.27 27.51 -22.24
C THR A 200 -3.89 27.14 -23.66
N LEU A 201 -3.26 25.98 -23.83
CA LEU A 201 -3.02 25.37 -25.14
C LEU A 201 -4.22 24.52 -25.54
N THR A 202 -4.78 24.79 -26.70
CA THR A 202 -5.90 24.03 -27.28
C THR A 202 -5.49 23.50 -28.65
N LEU A 203 -5.68 22.21 -28.89
CA LEU A 203 -5.66 21.64 -30.23
C LEU A 203 -7.10 21.35 -30.66
N THR A 204 -7.48 21.76 -31.87
CA THR A 204 -8.80 21.50 -32.46
C THR A 204 -8.66 20.80 -33.81
N CYS A 205 -9.69 20.04 -34.16
CA CYS A 205 -9.82 19.33 -35.42
C CYS A 205 -11.21 19.64 -36.00
N GLY A 206 -11.30 20.62 -36.91
CA GLY A 206 -12.58 21.26 -37.20
C GLY A 206 -13.19 21.87 -35.93
N ASP A 207 -14.45 21.57 -35.64
CA ASP A 207 -15.15 22.03 -34.43
C ASP A 207 -14.87 21.17 -33.17
N GLU A 208 -14.14 20.06 -33.32
CA GLU A 208 -13.84 19.15 -32.22
C GLU A 208 -12.57 19.59 -31.48
N THR A 209 -12.67 19.85 -30.17
CA THR A 209 -11.50 20.07 -29.31
C THR A 209 -10.85 18.74 -28.99
N ILE A 210 -9.64 18.51 -29.51
CA ILE A 210 -8.90 17.24 -29.36
C ILE A 210 -7.97 17.24 -28.14
N HIS A 211 -7.47 18.39 -27.70
CA HIS A 211 -6.63 18.48 -26.50
C HIS A 211 -6.69 19.88 -25.90
N VAL A 212 -6.76 19.96 -24.57
CA VAL A 212 -6.64 21.20 -23.81
C VAL A 212 -5.61 21.00 -22.71
N HIS A 213 -4.64 21.89 -22.61
CA HIS A 213 -3.60 21.85 -21.60
C HIS A 213 -3.42 23.24 -20.98
N ARG A 214 -3.77 23.37 -19.69
CA ARG A 214 -3.54 24.58 -18.90
C ARG A 214 -2.07 24.61 -18.46
N LEU A 215 -1.38 25.67 -18.83
CA LEU A 215 0.04 25.89 -18.59
C LEU A 215 0.22 26.85 -17.43
N ALA A 216 1.13 26.54 -16.51
CA ALA A 216 1.52 27.46 -15.45
C ALA A 216 2.10 28.77 -16.04
N PRO A 217 2.00 29.91 -15.33
CA PRO A 217 2.66 31.16 -15.71
C PRO A 217 4.15 30.95 -16.01
N ASN A 218 4.67 31.62 -17.03
CA ASN A 218 6.08 31.55 -17.45
C ASN A 218 6.86 32.84 -17.20
N LEU A 219 6.19 33.89 -16.71
CA LEU A 219 6.82 35.06 -16.14
C LEU A 219 6.77 34.90 -14.61
N SER A 220 7.87 34.47 -14.01
CA SER A 220 7.94 34.37 -12.54
C SER A 220 7.98 35.79 -11.95
N PRO A 221 7.10 36.16 -11.00
CA PRO A 221 7.52 37.07 -9.96
C PRO A 221 8.67 36.39 -9.19
N PRO A 222 9.60 37.12 -8.56
CA PRO A 222 10.49 36.52 -7.57
C PRO A 222 9.62 35.73 -6.57
N PRO A 223 10.13 34.67 -5.90
CA PRO A 223 9.42 34.07 -4.79
C PRO A 223 9.29 35.11 -3.68
N GLY A 224 8.29 35.97 -3.80
CA GLY A 224 7.79 36.82 -2.77
C GLY A 224 7.03 35.91 -1.84
N ILE A 225 7.78 35.19 -1.00
CA ILE A 225 7.33 35.08 0.38
C ILE A 225 7.04 36.52 0.75
N ARG A 226 5.76 36.89 0.85
CA ARG A 226 5.41 38.12 1.54
C ARG A 226 5.88 37.88 2.97
N THR A 227 7.14 38.18 3.25
CA THR A 227 7.71 38.34 4.58
C THR A 227 7.11 39.62 5.15
N GLY A 228 5.77 39.70 5.17
CA GLY A 228 5.08 40.58 6.06
C GLY A 228 5.31 39.98 7.43
N ALA A 229 6.21 40.61 8.20
CA ALA A 229 6.29 40.39 9.63
C ALA A 229 4.87 40.33 10.18
N ARG A 230 4.59 39.24 10.90
CA ARG A 230 3.34 38.90 11.57
C ARG A 230 2.69 40.16 12.15
N GLN A 231 1.80 40.81 11.40
CA GLN A 231 0.88 41.75 12.01
C GLN A 231 -0.06 40.88 12.82
N SER A 232 0.09 40.96 14.14
CA SER A 232 -0.87 40.50 15.13
C SER A 232 -2.29 40.87 14.65
N ALA A 233 -2.99 39.93 14.03
CA ALA A 233 -4.35 40.15 13.57
C ALA A 233 -5.24 40.20 14.81
N ALA A 234 -5.95 41.33 14.95
CA ALA A 234 -7.05 41.49 15.88
C ALA A 234 -8.10 40.37 15.70
N PRO A 235 -9.01 40.17 16.67
CA PRO A 235 -9.99 39.07 16.63
C PRO A 235 -10.80 39.06 15.32
N ARG A 236 -10.99 37.86 14.74
CA ARG A 236 -11.75 37.59 13.51
C ARG A 236 -13.16 38.19 13.59
N SER A 237 -13.36 39.37 13.00
CA SER A 237 -14.61 40.13 13.12
C SER A 237 -15.53 40.07 11.90
N ASP A 238 -15.19 39.34 10.82
CA ASP A 238 -16.07 39.24 9.65
C ASP A 238 -16.52 37.78 9.39
N VAL A 239 -17.81 37.52 9.60
CA VAL A 239 -18.42 36.19 9.65
C VAL A 239 -18.98 35.84 8.28
N THR A 240 -18.12 35.71 7.27
CA THR A 240 -18.56 35.07 6.02
C THR A 240 -18.64 33.56 6.25
N ALA A 241 -19.79 32.97 5.93
CA ALA A 241 -19.98 31.53 6.02
C ALA A 241 -18.94 30.77 5.15
N PRO A 242 -18.37 29.66 5.65
CA PRO A 242 -17.48 28.85 4.83
C PRO A 242 -18.18 28.31 3.59
N THR A 243 -17.43 28.12 2.50
CA THR A 243 -17.95 27.53 1.25
C THR A 243 -17.32 26.16 1.02
N VAL A 244 -18.16 25.12 0.91
CA VAL A 244 -17.74 23.78 0.49
C VAL A 244 -17.68 23.75 -1.03
N ILE A 245 -16.48 23.57 -1.57
CA ILE A 245 -16.20 23.49 -3.01
C ILE A 245 -16.12 22.00 -3.37
N VAL A 246 -16.99 21.57 -4.29
CA VAL A 246 -17.04 20.19 -4.78
C VAL A 246 -16.74 20.17 -6.28
N PRO A 247 -15.50 19.84 -6.70
CA PRO A 247 -15.18 19.57 -8.10
C PRO A 247 -15.86 18.29 -8.57
N VAL A 248 -16.60 18.35 -9.68
CA VAL A 248 -17.42 17.24 -10.17
C VAL A 248 -16.97 16.81 -11.57
N TYR A 249 -16.50 15.57 -11.69
CA TYR A 249 -16.21 14.92 -12.96
C TYR A 249 -16.38 13.39 -12.85
N ARG A 250 -17.40 12.86 -13.56
CA ARG A 250 -17.79 11.43 -13.55
C ARG A 250 -18.22 10.90 -12.17
N ASP A 251 -18.50 9.59 -12.11
CA ASP A 251 -18.95 8.84 -10.93
C ASP A 251 -20.29 9.33 -10.37
N VAL A 252 -21.34 9.07 -11.15
CA VAL A 252 -22.72 9.46 -10.82
C VAL A 252 -23.09 9.07 -9.39
N GLN A 253 -22.90 7.81 -8.99
CA GLN A 253 -23.45 7.34 -7.72
C GLN A 253 -22.73 7.97 -6.54
N ALA A 254 -21.39 7.97 -6.54
CA ALA A 254 -20.63 8.59 -5.45
C ALA A 254 -20.93 10.09 -5.34
N THR A 255 -21.08 10.79 -6.48
CA THR A 255 -21.43 12.20 -6.49
C THR A 255 -22.83 12.47 -5.95
N LEU A 256 -23.82 11.65 -6.29
CA LEU A 256 -25.17 11.76 -5.72
C LEU A 256 -25.14 11.58 -4.20
N ASP A 257 -24.43 10.57 -3.70
CA ASP A 257 -24.32 10.28 -2.27
C ASP A 257 -23.60 11.44 -1.53
N CYS A 258 -22.58 12.04 -2.15
CA CYS A 258 -21.88 13.22 -1.64
C CYS A 258 -22.83 14.41 -1.48
N PHE A 259 -23.55 14.80 -2.53
CA PHE A 259 -24.47 15.94 -2.46
C PHE A 259 -25.66 15.68 -1.52
N ASP A 260 -26.20 14.47 -1.48
CA ASP A 260 -27.24 14.10 -0.51
C ASP A 260 -26.73 14.25 0.93
N SER A 261 -25.52 13.80 1.23
CA SER A 261 -24.90 13.97 2.56
C SER A 261 -24.66 15.44 2.91
N LEU A 262 -24.22 16.28 1.95
CA LEU A 262 -24.03 17.72 2.14
C LEU A 262 -25.34 18.46 2.41
N ILE A 263 -26.41 18.12 1.68
CA ILE A 263 -27.73 18.71 1.86
C ILE A 263 -28.27 18.39 3.25
N LYS A 264 -28.15 17.13 3.68
CA LYS A 264 -28.51 16.68 5.04
C LYS A 264 -27.69 17.37 6.12
N ALA A 265 -26.38 17.52 5.90
CA ALA A 265 -25.48 18.19 6.82
C ALA A 265 -25.88 19.67 6.98
N ARG A 266 -26.11 20.40 5.87
CA ARG A 266 -26.53 21.81 5.89
C ARG A 266 -27.89 22.01 6.53
N ALA A 267 -28.85 21.10 6.29
CA ALA A 267 -30.16 21.16 6.92
C ALA A 267 -30.09 21.03 8.46
N SER A 268 -29.02 20.44 8.99
CA SER A 268 -28.79 20.22 10.42
C SER A 268 -27.92 21.29 11.08
N SER A 269 -27.45 22.32 10.34
CA SER A 269 -26.42 23.30 10.76
C SER A 269 -26.86 24.35 11.79
N GLY A 270 -28.00 24.20 12.47
CA GLY A 270 -28.37 24.97 13.68
C GLY A 270 -28.31 26.50 13.59
N GLY A 271 -28.35 27.09 12.39
CA GLY A 271 -28.30 28.55 12.17
C GLY A 271 -26.96 29.13 11.67
N GLN A 272 -25.93 28.33 11.40
CA GLN A 272 -24.70 28.77 10.70
C GLN A 272 -24.57 28.08 9.33
N PRO A 273 -25.32 28.50 8.30
CA PRO A 273 -25.33 27.80 7.02
C PRO A 273 -23.99 27.99 6.30
N PHE A 274 -23.36 26.89 5.87
CA PHE A 274 -22.28 26.93 4.89
C PHE A 274 -22.85 26.91 3.46
N ARG A 275 -22.09 27.45 2.51
CA ARG A 275 -22.44 27.41 1.08
C ARG A 275 -21.94 26.13 0.44
N ILE A 276 -22.65 25.64 -0.57
CA ILE A 276 -22.24 24.49 -1.38
C ILE A 276 -22.04 24.99 -2.80
N LEU A 277 -20.80 24.94 -3.30
CA LEU A 277 -20.44 25.28 -4.67
C LEU A 277 -20.02 24.02 -5.43
N ALA A 278 -20.85 23.60 -6.38
CA ALA A 278 -20.48 22.55 -7.32
C ALA A 278 -19.73 23.14 -8.51
N VAL A 279 -18.54 22.62 -8.79
CA VAL A 279 -17.79 22.95 -10.00
C VAL A 279 -17.97 21.81 -11.00
N ASP A 280 -18.90 21.98 -11.95
CA ASP A 280 -19.11 21.04 -13.05
C ASP A 280 -17.95 21.15 -14.04
N ASP A 281 -16.95 20.26 -13.91
CA ASP A 281 -15.71 20.27 -14.70
C ASP A 281 -15.89 19.56 -16.05
N ALA A 282 -16.93 19.98 -16.78
CA ALA A 282 -17.36 19.41 -18.05
C ALA A 282 -17.61 17.89 -17.97
N THR A 283 -18.35 17.42 -16.95
CA THR A 283 -18.64 15.98 -16.81
C THR A 283 -19.28 15.41 -18.08
N PRO A 284 -18.86 14.25 -18.62
CA PRO A 284 -19.48 13.69 -19.83
C PRO A 284 -20.82 13.02 -19.55
N GLU A 285 -21.22 12.87 -18.28
CA GLU A 285 -22.39 12.09 -17.88
C GLU A 285 -23.68 12.94 -17.87
N PRO A 286 -24.65 12.69 -18.77
CA PRO A 286 -25.86 13.53 -18.87
C PRO A 286 -26.70 13.53 -17.58
N LYS A 287 -26.76 12.38 -16.88
CA LYS A 287 -27.46 12.24 -15.60
C LYS A 287 -26.88 13.17 -14.54
N LEU A 288 -25.55 13.31 -14.49
CA LEU A 288 -24.89 14.16 -13.52
C LEU A 288 -25.10 15.65 -13.84
N ARG A 289 -24.97 16.04 -15.13
CA ARG A 289 -25.28 17.41 -15.57
C ARG A 289 -26.71 17.83 -15.23
N ARG A 290 -27.67 16.93 -15.45
CA ARG A 290 -29.09 17.16 -15.15
C ARG A 290 -29.30 17.33 -13.64
N TYR A 291 -28.74 16.43 -12.84
CA TYR A 291 -28.85 16.50 -11.38
C TYR A 291 -28.30 17.81 -10.81
N LEU A 292 -27.09 18.23 -11.21
CA LEU A 292 -26.51 19.50 -10.77
C LEU A 292 -27.35 20.71 -11.24
N LYS A 293 -27.96 20.65 -12.43
CA LYS A 293 -28.88 21.69 -12.92
C LYS A 293 -30.13 21.80 -12.05
N GLU A 294 -30.72 20.67 -11.68
CA GLU A 294 -31.92 20.62 -10.85
C GLU A 294 -31.64 21.14 -9.43
N LEU A 295 -30.52 20.75 -8.81
CA LEU A 295 -30.11 21.28 -7.51
C LEU A 295 -29.86 22.79 -7.54
N ALA A 296 -29.20 23.30 -8.59
CA ALA A 296 -28.94 24.73 -8.74
C ALA A 296 -30.23 25.53 -8.97
N ALA A 297 -31.14 25.03 -9.81
CA ALA A 297 -32.43 25.65 -10.06
C ALA A 297 -33.32 25.70 -8.80
N ALA A 298 -33.17 24.73 -7.89
CA ALA A 298 -33.84 24.72 -6.60
C ALA A 298 -33.18 25.65 -5.54
N GLY A 299 -32.07 26.33 -5.86
CA GLY A 299 -31.30 27.12 -4.91
C GLY A 299 -30.56 26.27 -3.86
N THR A 300 -30.48 24.95 -4.07
CA THR A 300 -29.83 24.03 -3.14
C THR A 300 -28.31 24.16 -3.21
N ILE A 301 -27.74 24.48 -4.37
CA ILE A 301 -26.30 24.67 -4.56
C ILE A 301 -26.03 25.90 -5.44
N ASP A 302 -24.87 26.50 -5.28
CA ASP A 302 -24.25 27.32 -6.31
C ASP A 302 -23.57 26.40 -7.33
N ARG A 303 -23.58 26.79 -8.62
CA ARG A 303 -22.98 26.00 -9.69
C ARG A 303 -22.06 26.85 -10.57
N LEU A 304 -20.81 26.42 -10.69
CA LEU A 304 -19.83 26.94 -11.65
C LEU A 304 -19.58 25.88 -12.73
N ILE A 305 -19.62 26.26 -14.01
CA ILE A 305 -19.49 25.33 -15.13
C ILE A 305 -18.19 25.64 -15.89
N ASN A 306 -17.38 24.61 -16.10
CA ASN A 306 -16.26 24.67 -17.04
C ASN A 306 -16.71 24.13 -18.40
N GLU A 307 -16.33 24.82 -19.47
CA GLU A 307 -16.65 24.40 -20.85
C GLU A 307 -15.87 23.14 -21.25
N THR A 308 -14.67 22.98 -20.67
CA THR A 308 -13.79 21.82 -20.85
C THR A 308 -13.32 21.31 -19.49
N ASN A 309 -12.85 20.06 -19.42
CA ASN A 309 -12.32 19.49 -18.20
C ASN A 309 -10.96 20.13 -17.89
N LEU A 310 -10.89 20.94 -16.83
CA LEU A 310 -9.68 21.61 -16.36
C LEU A 310 -8.88 20.76 -15.36
N GLY A 311 -9.44 19.65 -14.90
CA GLY A 311 -8.88 18.83 -13.84
C GLY A 311 -9.07 19.46 -12.46
N PHE A 312 -8.67 18.73 -11.41
CA PHE A 312 -8.94 19.12 -10.03
C PHE A 312 -8.36 20.50 -9.68
N VAL A 313 -7.09 20.74 -10.02
CA VAL A 313 -6.40 22.01 -9.76
C VAL A 313 -7.11 23.18 -10.45
N GLY A 314 -7.39 23.04 -11.75
CA GLY A 314 -8.04 24.11 -12.52
C GLY A 314 -9.47 24.39 -12.07
N ALA A 315 -10.24 23.35 -11.75
CA ALA A 315 -11.60 23.47 -11.24
C ALA A 315 -11.64 24.19 -9.87
N VAL A 316 -10.77 23.80 -8.94
CA VAL A 316 -10.68 24.43 -7.62
C VAL A 316 -10.18 25.88 -7.74
N ASN A 317 -9.13 26.15 -8.51
CA ASN A 317 -8.60 27.51 -8.66
C ASN A 317 -9.65 28.47 -9.25
N ARG A 318 -10.43 28.04 -10.25
CA ARG A 318 -11.58 28.83 -10.75
C ARG A 318 -12.63 29.13 -9.68
N ALA A 319 -12.90 28.17 -8.80
CA ALA A 319 -13.82 28.40 -7.67
C ALA A 319 -13.23 29.38 -6.65
N LEU A 320 -11.93 29.29 -6.34
CA LEU A 320 -11.25 30.22 -5.43
C LEU A 320 -11.23 31.65 -5.98
N GLU A 321 -11.03 31.84 -7.28
CA GLU A 321 -11.14 33.15 -7.95
C GLU A 321 -12.55 33.75 -7.79
N ALA A 322 -13.59 32.93 -7.85
CA ALA A 322 -14.98 33.35 -7.66
C ALA A 322 -15.36 33.59 -6.18
N LEU A 323 -14.50 33.22 -5.23
CA LEU A 323 -14.72 33.30 -3.80
C LEU A 323 -13.63 34.14 -3.12
N PRO A 324 -13.71 35.49 -3.16
CA PRO A 324 -12.67 36.37 -2.61
C PRO A 324 -12.64 36.40 -1.07
N THR A 325 -13.74 36.04 -0.41
CA THR A 325 -13.89 36.08 1.06
C THR A 325 -14.36 34.74 1.61
N GLY A 326 -14.29 34.60 2.95
CA GLY A 326 -14.74 33.40 3.67
C GLY A 326 -13.77 32.22 3.57
N ASP A 327 -13.79 31.38 4.59
CA ASP A 327 -13.02 30.13 4.60
C ASP A 327 -13.61 29.13 3.58
N VAL A 328 -12.83 28.13 3.18
CA VAL A 328 -13.28 27.12 2.21
C VAL A 328 -13.05 25.72 2.71
N VAL A 329 -13.86 24.78 2.23
CA VAL A 329 -13.63 23.34 2.38
C VAL A 329 -13.49 22.76 0.98
N LEU A 330 -12.32 22.24 0.65
CA LEU A 330 -12.17 21.39 -0.53
C LEU A 330 -12.72 20.01 -0.18
N LEU A 331 -13.70 19.53 -0.94
CA LEU A 331 -14.34 18.25 -0.71
C LEU A 331 -14.45 17.46 -2.01
N ASN A 332 -13.89 16.26 -2.03
CA ASN A 332 -14.03 15.37 -3.17
C ASN A 332 -15.49 14.93 -3.36
N SER A 333 -15.89 14.73 -4.62
CA SER A 333 -17.26 14.30 -4.97
C SER A 333 -17.56 12.84 -4.60
N ASP A 334 -16.60 12.09 -4.07
CA ASP A 334 -16.74 10.69 -3.65
C ASP A 334 -16.66 10.52 -2.12
N THR A 335 -17.12 11.56 -1.40
CA THR A 335 -17.15 11.60 0.06
C THR A 335 -18.56 11.49 0.62
N ILE A 336 -18.66 11.12 1.88
CA ILE A 336 -19.88 11.16 2.68
C ILE A 336 -19.57 11.95 3.95
N VAL A 337 -20.22 13.10 4.11
CA VAL A 337 -19.99 13.99 5.24
C VAL A 337 -21.07 13.87 6.32
N PRO A 338 -20.70 13.96 7.62
CA PRO A 338 -21.65 13.96 8.71
C PRO A 338 -22.22 15.38 8.96
N PRO A 339 -23.37 15.50 9.67
CA PRO A 339 -23.85 16.78 10.17
C PRO A 339 -22.81 17.53 11.02
N GLY A 340 -22.82 18.87 10.94
CA GLY A 340 -21.95 19.71 11.78
C GLY A 340 -20.45 19.64 11.43
N PHE A 341 -20.07 19.03 10.31
CA PHE A 341 -18.65 18.82 9.99
C PHE A 341 -17.92 20.14 9.68
N VAL A 342 -18.54 21.06 8.93
CA VAL A 342 -17.93 22.36 8.58
C VAL A 342 -17.74 23.20 9.84
N GLU A 343 -18.71 23.18 10.74
CA GLU A 343 -18.74 23.93 12.00
C GLU A 343 -17.64 23.44 12.94
N ARG A 344 -17.46 22.11 13.06
CA ARG A 344 -16.38 21.51 13.84
C ARG A 344 -15.00 21.77 13.23
N LEU A 345 -14.85 21.65 11.91
CA LEU A 345 -13.60 21.99 11.23
C LEU A 345 -13.25 23.48 11.40
N SER A 346 -14.25 24.36 11.24
CA SER A 346 -14.13 25.81 11.47
C SER A 346 -13.76 26.12 12.92
N THR A 347 -14.34 25.43 13.89
CA THR A 347 -14.00 25.58 15.31
C THR A 347 -12.53 25.25 15.56
N VAL A 348 -12.02 24.15 14.99
CA VAL A 348 -10.61 23.79 15.08
C VAL A 348 -9.73 24.84 14.37
N ALA A 349 -10.10 25.28 13.17
CA ALA A 349 -9.37 26.32 12.43
C ALA A 349 -9.35 27.68 13.16
N ARG A 350 -10.33 27.93 14.04
CA ARG A 350 -10.45 29.13 14.87
C ARG A 350 -9.82 29.00 16.25
N SER A 351 -9.39 27.81 16.65
CA SER A 351 -8.76 27.57 17.94
C SER A 351 -7.38 28.23 18.07
N ALA A 352 -6.69 28.50 16.95
CA ALA A 352 -5.46 29.28 16.92
C ALA A 352 -5.33 30.05 15.60
N PRO A 353 -4.78 31.28 15.61
CA PRO A 353 -4.65 32.11 14.41
C PRO A 353 -3.62 31.57 13.41
N ASP A 354 -2.73 30.69 13.84
CA ASP A 354 -1.71 30.07 13.01
C ASP A 354 -2.18 28.78 12.33
N ILE A 355 -3.42 28.32 12.52
CA ILE A 355 -3.94 27.14 11.81
C ILE A 355 -4.37 27.55 10.39
N GLY A 356 -3.68 27.02 9.38
CA GLY A 356 -3.97 27.27 7.98
C GLY A 356 -4.90 26.23 7.37
N THR A 357 -4.71 24.96 7.73
CA THR A 357 -5.50 23.84 7.19
C THR A 357 -5.95 22.85 8.26
N VAL A 358 -7.13 22.26 8.07
CA VAL A 358 -7.70 21.22 8.95
C VAL A 358 -8.21 20.04 8.13
N THR A 359 -7.79 18.82 8.47
CA THR A 359 -8.24 17.57 7.82
C THR A 359 -8.92 16.64 8.85
N PRO A 360 -10.10 16.06 8.56
CA PRO A 360 -10.76 15.10 9.44
C PRO A 360 -10.14 13.70 9.36
N LEU A 361 -10.55 12.78 10.23
CA LEU A 361 -10.30 11.35 10.04
C LEU A 361 -11.16 10.80 8.88
N SER A 362 -10.75 9.68 8.30
CA SER A 362 -11.50 9.00 7.23
C SER A 362 -11.27 7.49 7.27
N ASN A 363 -12.08 6.70 6.53
CA ASN A 363 -11.72 5.30 6.23
C ASN A 363 -10.53 5.22 5.25
N ASN A 364 -10.38 6.23 4.39
CA ASN A 364 -9.41 6.22 3.30
C ASN A 364 -8.75 7.61 3.14
N GLY A 365 -7.82 7.92 4.03
CA GLY A 365 -7.11 9.21 4.04
C GLY A 365 -5.67 9.06 4.50
N ASP A 366 -4.95 8.04 4.04
CA ASP A 366 -3.55 7.75 4.41
C ASP A 366 -3.29 7.82 5.92
N ILE A 367 -2.52 8.79 6.41
CA ILE A 367 -2.21 8.95 7.84
C ILE A 367 -3.45 9.26 8.71
N PHE A 368 -4.52 9.76 8.09
CA PHE A 368 -5.81 10.05 8.70
C PHE A 368 -6.77 8.84 8.66
N SER A 369 -6.35 7.73 8.06
CA SER A 369 -7.17 6.52 7.97
C SER A 369 -7.46 5.90 9.34
N PHE A 370 -8.71 5.52 9.54
CA PHE A 370 -9.24 4.79 10.68
C PHE A 370 -10.09 3.61 10.18
N PRO A 371 -9.99 2.41 10.80
CA PRO A 371 -9.17 2.12 11.98
C PRO A 371 -7.67 1.95 11.69
N THR A 372 -7.29 1.46 10.51
CA THR A 372 -5.87 1.19 10.20
C THR A 372 -5.28 2.37 9.39
N PRO A 373 -4.26 3.08 9.90
CA PRO A 373 -3.61 4.16 9.16
C PRO A 373 -2.84 3.62 7.95
N ASN A 374 -2.71 4.43 6.90
CA ASN A 374 -2.02 4.09 5.64
C ASN A 374 -2.56 2.82 4.96
N ASP A 375 -3.81 2.47 5.23
CA ASP A 375 -4.51 1.34 4.64
C ASP A 375 -5.85 1.79 4.04
N LEU A 376 -6.32 1.00 3.07
CA LEU A 376 -7.60 1.19 2.42
C LEU A 376 -8.69 0.52 3.27
N ASN A 377 -9.20 1.23 4.27
CA ASN A 377 -10.31 0.70 5.06
C ASN A 377 -11.60 0.75 4.22
N PRO A 378 -12.40 -0.34 4.18
CA PRO A 378 -13.61 -0.40 3.37
C PRO A 378 -14.57 0.75 3.68
N MET A 379 -15.15 1.34 2.62
CA MET A 379 -16.23 2.32 2.77
C MET A 379 -17.40 1.70 3.53
N GLN A 380 -17.92 2.43 4.51
CA GLN A 380 -19.04 2.02 5.34
C GLN A 380 -20.35 2.61 4.82
N SER A 381 -21.51 2.14 5.32
CA SER A 381 -22.80 2.78 4.99
C SER A 381 -22.88 4.19 5.57
N TYR A 382 -23.80 5.01 5.05
CA TYR A 382 -24.06 6.35 5.54
C TYR A 382 -24.30 6.36 7.06
N GLU A 383 -25.14 5.46 7.56
CA GLU A 383 -25.51 5.36 8.98
C GLU A 383 -24.30 5.03 9.85
N ARG A 384 -23.44 4.13 9.38
CA ARG A 384 -22.24 3.75 10.11
C ARG A 384 -21.22 4.89 10.13
N ILE A 385 -21.11 5.69 9.06
CA ILE A 385 -20.27 6.90 9.05
C ILE A 385 -20.78 7.91 10.09
N LEU A 386 -22.10 8.14 10.15
CA LEU A 386 -22.69 9.02 11.17
C LEU A 386 -22.46 8.52 12.59
N GLU A 387 -22.53 7.22 12.81
CA GLU A 387 -22.26 6.61 14.11
C GLU A 387 -20.79 6.82 14.52
N ILE A 388 -19.84 6.53 13.61
CA ILE A 388 -18.42 6.73 13.85
C ILE A 388 -18.12 8.20 14.15
N ASP A 389 -18.67 9.12 13.35
CA ASP A 389 -18.49 10.55 13.55
C ASP A 389 -19.09 11.04 14.87
N ARG A 390 -20.29 10.58 15.24
CA ARG A 390 -20.89 10.94 16.54
C ARG A 390 -19.97 10.50 17.69
N VAL A 391 -19.45 9.28 17.63
CA VAL A 391 -18.53 8.77 18.65
C VAL A 391 -17.21 9.55 18.64
N ALA A 392 -16.66 9.87 17.46
CA ALA A 392 -15.46 10.69 17.32
C ALA A 392 -15.66 12.09 17.92
N SER A 393 -16.82 12.70 17.71
CA SER A 393 -17.15 14.05 18.21
C SER A 393 -17.07 14.14 19.73
N ILE A 394 -17.37 13.05 20.43
CA ILE A 394 -17.33 12.94 21.89
C ILE A 394 -15.95 12.49 22.37
N ALA A 395 -15.44 11.38 21.81
CA ALA A 395 -14.20 10.74 22.25
C ALA A 395 -12.96 11.61 22.02
N ASN A 396 -12.97 12.42 20.97
CA ASN A 396 -11.85 13.29 20.57
C ASN A 396 -12.23 14.78 20.66
N SER A 397 -13.23 15.14 21.48
CA SER A 397 -13.64 16.53 21.66
C SER A 397 -12.46 17.41 22.11
N GLY A 398 -12.21 18.50 21.38
CA GLY A 398 -11.10 19.42 21.64
C GLY A 398 -9.71 18.93 21.25
N ASP A 399 -9.55 17.67 20.85
CA ASP A 399 -8.25 17.16 20.38
C ASP A 399 -7.90 17.80 19.02
N VAL A 400 -6.67 18.29 18.89
CA VAL A 400 -6.07 18.81 17.66
C VAL A 400 -4.67 18.24 17.57
N THR A 401 -4.26 17.75 16.40
CA THR A 401 -2.93 17.14 16.19
C THR A 401 -2.24 17.78 15.00
N ASP A 402 -1.05 18.34 15.19
CA ASP A 402 -0.23 18.84 14.09
C ASP A 402 0.18 17.70 13.14
N VAL A 403 0.08 17.95 11.85
CA VAL A 403 0.40 16.99 10.79
C VAL A 403 1.34 17.63 9.77
N PRO A 404 2.20 16.84 9.07
CA PRO A 404 3.11 17.39 8.08
C PRO A 404 2.36 18.06 6.91
N SER A 405 1.24 17.47 6.48
CA SER A 405 0.31 18.03 5.50
C SER A 405 -1.11 17.48 5.72
N GLY A 406 -2.13 18.20 5.23
CA GLY A 406 -3.49 17.69 5.07
C GLY A 406 -3.68 16.92 3.76
N ILE A 407 -4.88 16.36 3.55
CA ILE A 407 -5.27 15.65 2.32
C ILE A 407 -6.56 16.25 1.76
N GLY A 408 -6.59 16.46 0.44
CA GLY A 408 -7.64 17.13 -0.33
C GLY A 408 -8.97 16.39 -0.45
N PHE A 409 -9.14 15.19 0.13
CA PHE A 409 -10.45 14.54 0.15
C PHE A 409 -11.47 15.36 0.96
N CYS A 410 -11.01 15.98 2.05
CA CYS A 410 -11.74 16.95 2.86
C CYS A 410 -10.71 17.85 3.55
N LEU A 411 -10.50 19.05 3.03
CA LEU A 411 -9.49 20.00 3.53
C LEU A 411 -10.13 21.36 3.78
N TYR A 412 -10.27 21.73 5.05
CA TYR A 412 -10.64 23.09 5.42
C TYR A 412 -9.42 23.99 5.28
N ILE A 413 -9.57 25.16 4.65
CA ILE A 413 -8.50 26.13 4.44
C ILE A 413 -9.00 27.50 4.88
N THR A 414 -8.24 28.15 5.76
CA THR A 414 -8.58 29.49 6.24
C THR A 414 -8.34 30.53 5.15
N ARG A 415 -9.14 31.60 5.15
CA ARG A 415 -8.99 32.72 4.21
C ARG A 415 -7.62 33.38 4.37
N ASP A 416 -7.13 33.53 5.59
CA ASP A 416 -5.79 34.10 5.87
C ASP A 416 -4.68 33.28 5.21
N CYS A 417 -4.79 31.95 5.28
CA CYS A 417 -3.85 31.03 4.63
C CYS A 417 -3.88 31.21 3.10
N LEU A 418 -5.08 31.18 2.49
CA LEU A 418 -5.23 31.40 1.04
C LEU A 418 -4.71 32.77 0.59
N ALA A 419 -4.96 33.82 1.36
CA ALA A 419 -4.47 35.17 1.07
C ALA A 419 -2.94 35.27 1.14
N ALA A 420 -2.31 34.48 2.01
CA ALA A 420 -0.86 34.46 2.17
C ALA A 420 -0.15 33.64 1.09
N ILE A 421 -0.73 32.50 0.65
CA ILE A 421 -0.02 31.53 -0.20
C ILE A 421 -0.63 31.32 -1.59
N GLY A 422 -1.82 31.84 -1.86
CA GLY A 422 -2.58 31.60 -3.09
C GLY A 422 -3.27 30.23 -3.15
N GLY A 423 -3.82 29.89 -4.31
CA GLY A 423 -4.53 28.64 -4.56
C GLY A 423 -3.62 27.41 -4.73
N LEU A 424 -4.14 26.41 -5.45
CA LEU A 424 -3.38 25.20 -5.80
C LEU A 424 -2.38 25.52 -6.91
N SER A 425 -1.22 24.85 -6.90
CA SER A 425 -0.18 25.10 -7.91
C SER A 425 -0.51 24.39 -9.23
N ASP A 426 -0.56 25.16 -10.33
CA ASP A 426 -0.80 24.62 -11.69
C ASP A 426 0.29 23.62 -12.15
N ASN A 427 1.43 23.53 -11.45
CA ASN A 427 2.49 22.55 -11.72
C ASN A 427 2.04 21.09 -11.51
N PHE A 428 0.92 20.86 -10.82
CA PHE A 428 0.36 19.55 -10.49
C PHE A 428 -0.70 19.07 -11.52
N GLU A 429 -0.88 19.81 -12.62
CA GLU A 429 -1.77 19.45 -13.74
C GLU A 429 -3.19 19.06 -13.28
N ARG A 430 -3.64 17.82 -13.55
CA ARG A 430 -5.01 17.37 -13.28
C ARG A 430 -5.25 17.00 -11.80
N GLY A 431 -4.22 17.03 -10.94
CA GLY A 431 -4.30 16.76 -9.50
C GLY A 431 -3.28 15.74 -8.97
N TYR A 432 -3.52 15.29 -7.74
CA TYR A 432 -2.61 14.59 -6.82
C TYR A 432 -1.39 15.41 -6.34
N LEU A 433 -1.24 15.52 -5.01
CA LEU A 433 -0.16 16.22 -4.28
C LEU A 433 -0.18 17.75 -4.35
N GLU A 434 -1.14 18.35 -5.06
CA GLU A 434 -1.42 19.78 -5.01
C GLU A 434 -1.86 20.26 -3.62
N ASP A 435 -2.58 19.40 -2.90
CA ASP A 435 -3.01 19.57 -1.52
C ASP A 435 -1.81 19.57 -0.56
N VAL A 436 -0.88 18.63 -0.76
CA VAL A 436 0.38 18.55 -0.02
C VAL A 436 1.23 19.78 -0.31
N ASP A 437 1.36 20.20 -1.57
CA ASP A 437 2.07 21.42 -1.94
C ASP A 437 1.49 22.66 -1.26
N LEU A 438 0.17 22.80 -1.26
CA LEU A 438 -0.53 23.88 -0.57
C LEU A 438 -0.23 23.86 0.93
N CYS A 439 -0.31 22.70 1.57
CA CYS A 439 -0.01 22.54 3.00
C CYS A 439 1.45 22.87 3.34
N LEU A 440 2.40 22.51 2.47
CA LEU A 440 3.82 22.81 2.68
C LEU A 440 4.13 24.28 2.43
N ARG A 441 3.47 24.92 1.45
CA ARG A 441 3.51 26.38 1.28
C ARG A 441 2.89 27.11 2.48
N ALA A 442 1.75 26.63 2.99
CA ALA A 442 1.13 27.16 4.21
C ALA A 442 2.11 27.11 5.38
N ARG A 443 2.79 25.97 5.56
CA ARG A 443 3.83 25.79 6.58
C ARG A 443 5.01 26.73 6.41
N ALA A 444 5.51 26.88 5.18
CA ALA A 444 6.57 27.86 4.88
C ALA A 444 6.12 29.31 5.14
N GLY A 445 4.82 29.59 5.01
CA GLY A 445 4.17 30.85 5.37
C GLY A 445 3.87 31.02 6.87
N GLY A 446 4.27 30.07 7.72
CA GLY A 446 4.08 30.12 9.17
C GLY A 446 2.74 29.57 9.67
N PHE A 447 1.96 28.92 8.82
CA PHE A 447 0.73 28.24 9.22
C PHE A 447 0.96 26.78 9.63
N ARG A 448 0.13 26.26 10.53
CA ARG A 448 0.09 24.84 10.90
C ARG A 448 -0.98 24.12 10.10
N ASN A 449 -0.66 22.90 9.72
CA ASN A 449 -1.62 21.93 9.20
C ASN A 449 -1.99 21.00 10.35
N VAL A 450 -3.29 20.82 10.60
CA VAL A 450 -3.75 20.01 11.74
C VAL A 450 -4.81 18.99 11.34
N CYS A 451 -4.91 17.93 12.13
CA CYS A 451 -6.03 17.00 12.10
C CYS A 451 -7.09 17.39 13.13
N ALA A 452 -8.36 17.31 12.74
CA ALA A 452 -9.51 17.33 13.64
C ALA A 452 -10.04 15.89 13.87
N PRO A 453 -9.49 15.13 14.83
CA PRO A 453 -9.91 13.75 15.08
C PRO A 453 -11.33 13.60 15.62
N SER A 454 -11.99 14.72 15.95
CA SER A 454 -13.39 14.78 16.34
C SER A 454 -14.35 14.77 15.15
N VAL A 455 -13.86 14.80 13.90
CA VAL A 455 -14.66 14.76 12.67
C VAL A 455 -14.25 13.55 11.85
N TYR A 456 -15.23 12.79 11.36
CA TYR A 456 -15.00 11.62 10.51
C TYR A 456 -15.78 11.71 9.20
N VAL A 457 -15.08 11.65 8.07
CA VAL A 457 -15.67 11.74 6.73
C VAL A 457 -15.39 10.45 5.96
N GLY A 458 -16.44 9.83 5.43
CA GLY A 458 -16.30 8.67 4.55
C GLY A 458 -15.73 9.10 3.21
N HIS A 459 -14.82 8.32 2.64
CA HIS A 459 -14.20 8.57 1.34
C HIS A 459 -14.09 7.25 0.59
N HIS A 460 -14.76 7.15 -0.57
CA HIS A 460 -14.66 5.97 -1.42
C HIS A 460 -13.23 5.77 -1.92
N GLY A 461 -12.56 6.87 -2.26
CA GLY A 461 -11.27 6.88 -2.91
C GLY A 461 -11.39 6.38 -4.34
N SER A 462 -11.54 7.33 -5.27
CA SER A 462 -11.44 7.20 -6.72
C SER A 462 -11.37 5.75 -7.25
N LYS A 463 -12.50 5.20 -7.72
CA LYS A 463 -12.55 4.02 -8.63
C LYS A 463 -11.98 4.35 -10.02
N SER A 464 -11.68 5.61 -10.29
CA SER A 464 -11.14 6.12 -11.55
C SER A 464 -9.68 5.72 -11.76
N PHE A 465 -9.42 5.01 -12.86
CA PHE A 465 -8.13 4.60 -13.44
C PHE A 465 -6.94 4.62 -12.46
N ARG A 466 -6.76 3.52 -11.70
CA ARG A 466 -5.59 3.28 -10.83
C ARG A 466 -4.26 3.66 -11.50
N HIS A 467 -4.17 3.42 -12.82
CA HIS A 467 -3.00 3.72 -13.64
C HIS A 467 -2.79 5.23 -13.91
N GLU A 468 -3.82 6.01 -14.23
CA GLU A 468 -3.66 7.46 -14.46
C GLU A 468 -3.35 8.20 -13.14
N LYS A 469 -4.05 7.82 -12.06
CA LYS A 469 -3.82 8.35 -10.70
C LYS A 469 -2.39 8.16 -10.24
N ARG A 470 -1.90 6.92 -10.21
CA ARG A 470 -0.57 6.62 -9.67
C ARG A 470 0.55 7.22 -10.52
N ARG A 471 0.32 7.35 -11.84
CA ARG A 471 1.22 8.04 -12.77
C ARG A 471 1.38 9.53 -12.43
N LEU A 472 0.27 10.23 -12.18
CA LEU A 472 0.30 11.63 -11.76
C LEU A 472 1.01 11.78 -10.41
N VAL A 473 0.70 10.90 -9.45
CA VAL A 473 1.39 10.87 -8.15
C VAL A 473 2.91 10.76 -8.31
N LEU A 474 3.43 9.82 -9.10
CA LEU A 474 4.88 9.65 -9.28
C LEU A 474 5.55 10.88 -9.89
N ARG A 475 5.00 11.44 -10.98
CA ARG A 475 5.49 12.71 -11.57
C ARG A 475 5.48 13.84 -10.54
N ASN A 476 4.36 13.99 -9.83
CA ASN A 476 4.15 15.10 -8.92
C ASN A 476 5.01 14.96 -7.65
N LEU A 477 5.37 13.74 -7.25
CA LEU A 477 6.37 13.49 -6.20
C LEU A 477 7.74 14.07 -6.57
N GLU A 478 8.18 13.98 -7.82
CA GLU A 478 9.47 14.57 -8.24
C GLU A 478 9.47 16.10 -8.18
N ILE A 479 8.32 16.72 -8.46
CA ILE A 479 8.14 18.17 -8.28
C ILE A 479 8.18 18.51 -6.79
N LEU A 480 7.47 17.75 -5.97
CA LEU A 480 7.40 17.94 -4.52
C LEU A 480 8.77 17.76 -3.85
N ASP A 481 9.51 16.71 -4.19
CA ASP A 481 10.84 16.42 -3.65
C ASP A 481 11.86 17.52 -3.99
N ARG A 482 11.76 18.11 -5.19
CA ARG A 482 12.60 19.25 -5.58
C ARG A 482 12.25 20.52 -4.80
N ARG A 483 10.96 20.75 -4.53
CA ARG A 483 10.48 21.95 -3.81
C ARG A 483 10.65 21.84 -2.29
N PHE A 484 10.52 20.63 -1.74
CA PHE A 484 10.50 20.34 -0.30
C PHE A 484 11.29 19.05 0.02
N PRO A 485 12.63 19.08 -0.05
CA PRO A 485 13.47 17.88 0.04
C PRO A 485 13.37 17.11 1.37
N ASP A 486 13.02 17.79 2.48
CA ASP A 486 12.91 17.17 3.80
C ASP A 486 11.57 16.46 4.05
N TYR A 487 10.56 16.73 3.22
CA TYR A 487 9.18 16.29 3.47
C TYR A 487 9.04 14.78 3.66
N ARG A 488 9.70 13.96 2.82
CA ARG A 488 9.65 12.49 2.95
C ARG A 488 10.20 12.00 4.28
N ARG A 489 11.28 12.62 4.77
CA ARG A 489 11.90 12.26 6.06
C ARG A 489 10.96 12.60 7.21
N GLU A 490 10.29 13.75 7.13
CA GLU A 490 9.30 14.17 8.11
C GLU A 490 8.08 13.26 8.12
N CYS A 491 7.53 12.88 6.96
CA CYS A 491 6.44 11.91 6.87
C CYS A 491 6.83 10.57 7.49
N ARG A 492 8.03 10.05 7.20
CA ARG A 492 8.52 8.82 7.83
C ARG A 492 8.64 8.96 9.36
N ALA A 493 9.12 10.11 9.85
CA ALA A 493 9.18 10.37 11.29
C ALA A 493 7.79 10.41 11.91
N PHE A 494 6.82 11.04 11.24
CA PHE A 494 5.42 11.08 11.64
C PHE A 494 4.79 9.69 11.64
N GLU A 495 5.01 8.86 10.62
CA GLU A 495 4.51 7.48 10.55
C GLU A 495 5.05 6.61 11.69
N VAL A 496 6.33 6.77 12.05
CA VAL A 496 6.96 6.02 13.14
C VAL A 496 6.43 6.47 14.51
N ALA A 497 6.36 7.77 14.75
CA ALA A 497 5.85 8.33 16.01
C ALA A 497 4.34 8.06 16.16
N ASP A 498 3.61 8.25 15.06
CA ASP A 498 2.16 8.20 14.91
C ASP A 498 1.39 9.03 15.96
N PRO A 499 1.47 10.38 15.90
CA PRO A 499 0.80 11.25 16.86
C PRO A 499 -0.73 11.10 16.88
N LEU A 500 -1.35 10.61 15.80
CA LEU A 500 -2.80 10.38 15.71
C LEU A 500 -3.27 9.08 16.37
N ARG A 501 -2.33 8.22 16.78
CA ARG A 501 -2.62 6.95 17.44
C ARG A 501 -3.54 7.07 18.67
N PRO A 502 -3.35 8.02 19.60
CA PRO A 502 -4.20 8.15 20.77
C PRO A 502 -5.65 8.47 20.38
N ALA A 503 -5.86 9.38 19.43
CA ALA A 503 -7.20 9.73 18.92
C ALA A 503 -7.91 8.53 18.27
N ARG A 504 -7.19 7.74 17.46
CA ARG A 504 -7.76 6.50 16.90
C ARG A 504 -8.07 5.47 17.97
N ALA A 505 -7.21 5.30 18.97
CA ALA A 505 -7.44 4.38 20.08
C ALA A 505 -8.65 4.80 20.94
N LYS A 506 -8.83 6.10 21.22
CA LYS A 506 -10.02 6.64 21.91
C LYS A 506 -11.28 6.33 21.10
N LEU A 507 -11.28 6.63 19.80
CA LEU A 507 -12.41 6.36 18.91
C LEU A 507 -12.75 4.86 18.87
N ASP A 508 -11.76 4.00 18.64
CA ASP A 508 -11.94 2.54 18.57
C ASP A 508 -12.48 1.97 19.89
N ARG A 509 -11.98 2.46 21.03
CA ARG A 509 -12.50 2.10 22.36
C ARG A 509 -13.92 2.61 22.58
N ALA A 510 -14.29 3.78 22.06
CA ALA A 510 -15.62 4.34 22.28
C ALA A 510 -16.68 3.74 21.34
N LEU A 511 -16.27 3.16 20.21
CA LEU A 511 -17.17 2.45 19.30
C LEU A 511 -17.73 1.18 19.96
N PRO A 512 -18.98 0.79 19.63
CA PRO A 512 -19.51 -0.48 20.04
C PRO A 512 -18.72 -1.61 19.38
N TRP A 513 -18.35 -2.60 20.17
CA TRP A 513 -17.72 -3.83 19.69
C TRP A 513 -18.75 -4.93 19.55
N PRO A 514 -18.56 -5.88 18.62
CA PRO A 514 -19.41 -7.06 18.53
C PRO A 514 -19.50 -7.79 19.89
N SER A 515 -20.73 -8.06 20.34
CA SER A 515 -21.03 -8.75 21.60
C SER A 515 -20.93 -10.27 21.51
N GLU A 516 -20.71 -10.80 20.30
CA GLU A 516 -20.52 -12.22 20.06
C GLU A 516 -19.26 -12.75 20.75
N PRO A 517 -19.32 -13.96 21.36
CA PRO A 517 -18.20 -14.49 22.11
C PRO A 517 -16.93 -14.60 21.27
N SER A 518 -15.81 -14.20 21.86
CA SER A 518 -14.53 -14.18 21.15
C SER A 518 -13.51 -15.15 21.73
N VAL A 519 -12.62 -15.65 20.87
CA VAL A 519 -11.45 -16.42 21.26
C VAL A 519 -10.27 -15.46 21.32
N LEU A 520 -9.66 -15.28 22.48
CA LEU A 520 -8.44 -14.49 22.62
C LEU A 520 -7.24 -15.34 22.25
N ILE A 521 -6.38 -14.87 21.35
CA ILE A 521 -5.15 -15.57 20.96
C ILE A 521 -3.96 -14.74 21.41
N LEU A 522 -3.21 -15.26 22.39
CA LEU A 522 -2.04 -14.58 22.94
C LEU A 522 -0.80 -15.03 22.16
N GLY A 523 -0.13 -14.10 21.49
CA GLY A 523 1.05 -14.39 20.66
C GLY A 523 2.13 -13.31 20.76
N ASN A 524 3.31 -13.59 20.18
CA ASN A 524 4.40 -12.63 20.09
C ASN A 524 4.44 -12.01 18.69
N ARG A 525 4.48 -10.68 18.60
CA ARG A 525 4.48 -9.98 17.31
C ARG A 525 5.73 -10.29 16.45
N ARG A 526 6.84 -10.73 17.05
CA ARG A 526 8.12 -10.98 16.35
C ARG A 526 8.37 -12.44 16.01
N SER A 527 8.02 -13.38 16.89
CA SER A 527 8.42 -14.79 16.75
C SER A 527 7.25 -15.77 16.51
N PHE A 528 6.02 -15.45 16.95
CA PHE A 528 4.88 -16.37 16.87
C PHE A 528 3.66 -15.80 16.17
N ALA A 529 3.79 -14.63 15.53
CA ALA A 529 2.69 -13.97 14.83
C ALA A 529 2.07 -14.85 13.75
N ALA A 530 2.88 -15.54 12.94
CA ALA A 530 2.40 -16.43 11.89
C ALA A 530 1.54 -17.60 12.44
N VAL A 531 1.92 -18.16 13.60
CA VAL A 531 1.15 -19.23 14.27
C VAL A 531 -0.18 -18.69 14.80
N ALA A 532 -0.17 -17.52 15.42
CA ALA A 532 -1.36 -16.87 15.96
C ALA A 532 -2.35 -16.45 14.85
N GLU A 533 -1.85 -15.90 13.75
CA GLU A 533 -2.65 -15.51 12.59
C GLU A 533 -3.27 -16.72 11.88
N GLU A 534 -2.48 -17.77 11.69
CA GLU A 534 -2.99 -19.03 11.12
C GLU A 534 -4.07 -19.64 12.01
N ARG A 535 -3.88 -19.59 13.34
CA ARG A 535 -4.90 -20.03 14.28
C ARG A 535 -6.18 -19.19 14.19
N ALA A 536 -6.05 -17.88 14.08
CA ALA A 536 -7.18 -16.98 13.92
C ALA A 536 -7.93 -17.25 12.59
N ARG A 537 -7.21 -17.54 11.50
CA ARG A 537 -7.80 -17.94 10.21
C ARG A 537 -8.66 -19.20 10.37
N HIS A 538 -8.15 -20.24 11.02
CA HIS A 538 -8.91 -21.46 11.28
C HIS A 538 -10.17 -21.26 12.13
N LEU A 539 -10.13 -20.32 13.07
CA LEU A 539 -11.31 -19.97 13.88
C LEU A 539 -12.36 -19.23 13.03
N ARG A 540 -11.92 -18.28 12.19
CA ARG A 540 -12.80 -17.55 11.27
C ARG A 540 -13.51 -18.48 10.29
N GLU A 541 -12.80 -19.45 9.72
CA GLU A 541 -13.39 -20.47 8.83
C GLU A 541 -14.48 -21.31 9.51
N ARG A 542 -14.49 -21.36 10.84
CA ARG A 542 -15.50 -22.04 11.66
C ARG A 542 -16.53 -21.06 12.24
N GLY A 543 -16.59 -19.83 11.73
CA GLY A 543 -17.52 -18.80 12.20
C GLY A 543 -17.24 -18.32 13.63
N LYS A 544 -15.99 -18.41 14.11
CA LYS A 544 -15.59 -17.91 15.44
C LYS A 544 -14.85 -16.59 15.31
N ARG A 545 -15.25 -15.62 16.13
CA ARG A 545 -14.56 -14.34 16.28
C ARG A 545 -13.25 -14.55 17.03
N ALA A 546 -12.15 -14.08 16.45
CA ALA A 546 -10.81 -14.25 16.98
C ALA A 546 -10.14 -12.89 17.22
N ILE A 547 -9.66 -12.65 18.44
CA ILE A 547 -8.94 -11.43 18.82
C ILE A 547 -7.48 -11.79 19.08
N LEU A 548 -6.58 -11.22 18.30
CA LEU A 548 -5.15 -11.36 18.46
C LEU A 548 -4.67 -10.38 19.54
N LEU A 549 -4.00 -10.92 20.57
CA LEU A 549 -3.29 -10.19 21.62
C LEU A 549 -1.80 -10.39 21.36
N LEU A 550 -1.22 -9.52 20.53
CA LEU A 550 0.17 -9.64 20.09
C LEU A 550 1.10 -8.80 20.97
N ARG A 551 1.95 -9.46 21.74
CA ARG A 551 2.95 -8.84 22.61
C ARG A 551 4.08 -8.25 21.78
N GLU A 552 4.47 -7.02 22.11
CA GLU A 552 5.73 -6.41 21.74
C GLU A 552 6.34 -5.72 22.97
N ARG A 553 7.45 -6.26 23.49
CA ARG A 553 8.04 -5.85 24.78
C ARG A 553 6.99 -5.97 25.89
N ASP A 554 6.61 -4.88 26.55
CA ASP A 554 5.65 -4.88 27.66
C ASP A 554 4.25 -4.38 27.25
N THR A 555 4.06 -4.09 25.96
CA THR A 555 2.77 -3.69 25.40
C THR A 555 2.10 -4.86 24.68
N VAL A 556 0.78 -4.99 24.81
CA VAL A 556 -0.02 -5.98 24.08
C VAL A 556 -0.94 -5.27 23.10
N HIS A 557 -0.80 -5.58 21.81
CA HIS A 557 -1.61 -5.02 20.74
C HIS A 557 -2.85 -5.88 20.50
N LEU A 558 -4.02 -5.24 20.47
CA LEU A 558 -5.31 -5.91 20.23
C LEU A 558 -5.74 -5.69 18.80
N ARG A 559 -6.08 -6.80 18.12
CA ARG A 559 -6.59 -6.77 16.75
C ARG A 559 -7.62 -7.86 16.54
N ALA A 560 -8.83 -7.52 16.11
CA ALA A 560 -9.77 -8.51 15.61
C ALA A 560 -9.28 -9.05 14.27
N ALA A 561 -9.20 -10.37 14.13
CA ALA A 561 -8.62 -11.00 12.96
C ALA A 561 -9.47 -10.85 11.69
N ASP A 562 -10.75 -10.49 11.83
CA ASP A 562 -11.72 -10.25 10.76
C ASP A 562 -11.75 -8.81 10.24
N GLY A 563 -10.98 -7.91 10.85
CA GLY A 563 -10.96 -6.47 10.51
C GLY A 563 -12.00 -5.63 11.25
N SER A 564 -12.86 -6.24 12.08
CA SER A 564 -13.78 -5.50 12.96
C SER A 564 -13.05 -4.80 14.11
N SER A 565 -13.70 -3.89 14.82
CA SER A 565 -13.11 -3.32 16.05
C SER A 565 -12.92 -4.41 17.13
N PRO A 566 -11.84 -4.36 17.95
CA PRO A 566 -10.78 -3.36 17.94
C PRO A 566 -9.63 -3.65 16.96
N GLN A 567 -8.97 -2.60 16.48
CA GLN A 567 -7.78 -2.66 15.60
C GLN A 567 -6.61 -1.81 16.11
N THR A 568 -6.87 -0.80 16.95
CA THR A 568 -5.89 0.22 17.36
C THR A 568 -5.55 0.19 18.85
N VAL A 569 -6.26 -0.65 19.62
CA VAL A 569 -6.15 -0.71 21.07
C VAL A 569 -4.85 -1.36 21.52
N ARG A 570 -4.23 -0.78 22.54
CA ARG A 570 -3.05 -1.31 23.22
C ARG A 570 -3.36 -1.47 24.71
N LEU A 571 -2.83 -2.54 25.31
CA LEU A 571 -2.87 -2.78 26.75
C LEU A 571 -1.49 -2.53 27.35
N SER A 572 -1.49 -1.96 28.55
CA SER A 572 -0.30 -1.75 29.40
C SER A 572 -0.56 -2.36 30.77
N PHE A 573 0.51 -2.80 31.41
CA PHE A 573 0.49 -3.37 32.76
C PHE A 573 1.40 -2.59 33.71
N ASP A 574 1.74 -1.34 33.37
CA ASP A 574 2.79 -0.58 34.05
C ASP A 574 2.31 0.07 35.36
N THR A 575 1.00 0.32 35.49
CA THR A 575 0.36 0.93 36.67
C THR A 575 -0.93 0.21 37.03
N ASP A 576 -1.40 0.35 38.28
CA ASP A 576 -2.68 -0.25 38.72
C ASP A 576 -3.88 0.27 37.89
N ALA A 577 -3.85 1.54 37.50
CA ALA A 577 -4.86 2.13 36.62
C ALA A 577 -4.84 1.49 35.22
N ALA A 578 -3.66 1.24 34.65
CA ALA A 578 -3.53 0.56 33.36
C ALA A 578 -3.99 -0.91 33.42
N ILE A 579 -3.76 -1.58 34.56
CA ILE A 579 -4.25 -2.93 34.81
C ILE A 579 -5.79 -2.94 34.88
N ALA A 580 -6.40 -1.97 35.56
CA ALA A 580 -7.86 -1.83 35.61
C ALA A 580 -8.47 -1.56 34.22
N ASP A 581 -7.92 -0.62 33.45
CA ASP A 581 -8.33 -0.34 32.06
C ASP A 581 -8.22 -1.59 31.17
N THR A 582 -7.15 -2.37 31.37
CA THR A 582 -6.96 -3.63 30.66
C THR A 582 -8.01 -4.67 31.06
N ALA A 583 -8.37 -4.73 32.33
CA ALA A 583 -9.43 -5.60 32.86
C ALA A 583 -10.77 -5.33 32.16
N ASP A 584 -11.17 -4.06 32.14
CA ASP A 584 -12.42 -3.61 31.51
C ASP A 584 -12.40 -3.85 30.01
N THR A 585 -11.26 -3.59 29.37
CA THR A 585 -11.07 -3.85 27.94
C THR A 585 -11.25 -5.33 27.60
N ILE A 586 -10.65 -6.24 28.38
CA ILE A 586 -10.78 -7.68 28.16
C ILE A 586 -12.23 -8.13 28.37
N ALA A 587 -12.92 -7.63 29.39
CA ALA A 587 -14.31 -7.97 29.66
C ALA A 587 -15.23 -7.62 28.47
N ARG A 588 -15.01 -6.44 27.85
CA ARG A 588 -15.75 -5.98 26.66
C ARG A 588 -15.55 -6.84 25.41
N LEU A 589 -14.50 -7.68 25.36
CA LEU A 589 -14.29 -8.60 24.25
C LEU A 589 -15.18 -9.85 24.34
N HIS A 590 -15.91 -10.04 25.43
CA HIS A 590 -16.72 -11.23 25.70
C HIS A 590 -15.95 -12.54 25.44
N PRO A 591 -14.79 -12.74 26.10
CA PRO A 591 -13.94 -13.89 25.80
C PRO A 591 -14.59 -15.21 26.25
N ASP A 592 -14.75 -16.16 25.33
CA ASP A 592 -15.20 -17.53 25.65
C ASP A 592 -14.05 -18.39 26.21
N ARG A 593 -12.82 -18.11 25.74
CA ARG A 593 -11.56 -18.68 26.20
C ARG A 593 -10.38 -17.86 25.68
N ALA A 594 -9.22 -18.09 26.29
CA ALA A 594 -7.93 -17.65 25.78
C ALA A 594 -7.11 -18.86 25.30
N GLU A 595 -6.47 -18.72 24.15
CA GLU A 595 -5.53 -19.68 23.57
C GLU A 595 -4.13 -19.05 23.58
N ILE A 596 -3.19 -19.65 24.33
CA ILE A 596 -1.81 -19.11 24.45
C ILE A 596 -0.94 -19.81 23.42
N ILE A 597 -0.40 -19.02 22.47
CA ILE A 597 0.48 -19.49 21.39
C ILE A 597 1.94 -19.16 21.70
N GLU A 598 2.20 -18.01 22.32
CA GLU A 598 3.56 -17.64 22.74
C GLU A 598 3.99 -18.47 23.96
N PRO A 599 5.19 -19.08 23.95
CA PRO A 599 5.66 -19.91 25.06
C PRO A 599 5.84 -19.11 26.36
N ASN A 600 6.22 -17.83 26.27
CA ASN A 600 6.47 -16.97 27.42
C ASN A 600 5.50 -15.76 27.47
N PRO A 601 4.20 -15.98 27.74
CA PRO A 601 3.21 -14.91 27.81
C PRO A 601 3.48 -14.01 29.04
N LEU A 602 2.94 -12.79 29.03
CA LEU A 602 3.01 -11.89 30.19
C LEU A 602 2.29 -12.52 31.40
N PRO A 603 2.98 -12.76 32.53
CA PRO A 603 2.35 -13.39 33.71
C PRO A 603 1.14 -12.62 34.22
N ARG A 604 1.22 -11.28 34.23
CA ARG A 604 0.12 -10.39 34.65
C ARG A 604 -1.13 -10.56 33.79
N LEU A 605 -0.98 -10.71 32.47
CA LEU A 605 -2.11 -10.95 31.57
C LEU A 605 -2.76 -12.32 31.82
N VAL A 606 -1.96 -13.37 32.01
CA VAL A 606 -2.48 -14.71 32.32
C VAL A 606 -3.22 -14.72 33.66
N ALA A 607 -2.66 -14.08 34.69
CA ALA A 607 -3.29 -13.94 36.00
C ALA A 607 -4.63 -13.18 35.91
N LEU A 608 -4.68 -12.11 35.11
CA LEU A 608 -5.90 -11.33 34.88
C LEU A 608 -6.99 -12.16 34.21
N LEU A 609 -6.67 -12.89 33.14
CA LEU A 609 -7.63 -13.78 32.45
C LEU A 609 -8.22 -14.82 33.40
N ARG A 610 -7.38 -15.42 34.26
CA ARG A 610 -7.82 -16.39 35.27
C ARG A 610 -8.73 -15.75 36.32
N LYS A 611 -8.43 -14.52 36.76
CA LYS A 611 -9.26 -13.77 37.71
C LYS A 611 -10.67 -13.54 37.17
N PHE A 612 -10.82 -13.35 35.87
CA PHE A 612 -12.13 -13.23 35.19
C PHE A 612 -12.80 -14.56 34.86
N GLY A 613 -12.23 -15.70 35.26
CA GLY A 613 -12.77 -17.02 34.94
C GLY A 613 -12.68 -17.40 33.47
N VAL A 614 -11.88 -16.68 32.66
CA VAL A 614 -11.67 -17.00 31.24
C VAL A 614 -10.85 -18.29 31.15
N PRO A 615 -11.35 -19.37 30.53
CA PRO A 615 -10.59 -20.61 30.36
C PRO A 615 -9.31 -20.36 29.56
N VAL A 616 -8.16 -20.68 30.12
CA VAL A 616 -6.84 -20.52 29.46
C VAL A 616 -6.39 -21.86 28.91
N ASN A 617 -6.10 -21.93 27.60
CA ASN A 617 -5.68 -23.14 26.91
C ASN A 617 -4.33 -22.93 26.24
N PRO A 618 -3.22 -23.30 26.87
CA PRO A 618 -1.90 -23.15 26.26
C PRO A 618 -1.67 -24.20 25.16
N TRP A 619 -1.13 -23.74 24.05
CA TRP A 619 -0.65 -24.60 22.97
C TRP A 619 0.83 -24.92 23.16
N VAL A 620 1.19 -26.18 22.89
CA VAL A 620 2.59 -26.61 22.83
C VAL A 620 3.12 -26.23 21.45
N THR A 621 3.75 -25.06 21.37
CA THR A 621 4.28 -24.47 20.12
C THR A 621 5.82 -24.50 20.06
N ALA A 622 6.49 -24.62 21.20
CA ALA A 622 7.95 -24.57 21.35
C ALA A 622 8.44 -25.61 22.37
N ALA A 623 9.78 -25.73 22.50
CA ALA A 623 10.41 -26.73 23.38
C ALA A 623 10.19 -26.42 24.86
N ASP A 624 10.32 -25.15 25.21
CA ASP A 624 10.15 -24.64 26.56
C ASP A 624 8.91 -23.77 26.64
N LEU A 625 8.18 -23.91 27.75
CA LEU A 625 7.05 -23.07 28.12
C LEU A 625 7.48 -22.23 29.32
N GLY A 626 7.14 -20.95 29.31
CA GLY A 626 7.47 -20.02 30.38
C GLY A 626 6.75 -20.35 31.68
N GLU A 627 7.27 -19.82 32.79
CA GLU A 627 6.75 -20.08 34.14
C GLU A 627 5.26 -19.79 34.28
N ALA A 628 4.75 -18.75 33.62
CA ALA A 628 3.32 -18.42 33.63
C ALA A 628 2.42 -19.53 33.07
N VAL A 629 2.93 -20.32 32.11
CA VAL A 629 2.21 -21.47 31.54
C VAL A 629 2.41 -22.71 32.42
N ILE A 630 3.63 -22.93 32.92
CA ILE A 630 3.94 -24.06 33.81
C ILE A 630 3.17 -23.97 35.13
N ALA A 631 2.96 -22.76 35.66
CA ALA A 631 2.23 -22.51 36.91
C ALA A 631 0.70 -22.67 36.77
N LEU A 632 0.17 -22.94 35.58
CA LEU A 632 -1.23 -23.34 35.42
C LEU A 632 -1.45 -24.69 36.10
N GLY A 633 -2.53 -24.91 36.83
CA GLY A 633 -2.78 -26.18 37.53
C GLY A 633 -2.92 -27.37 36.57
N ASP A 634 -2.70 -28.60 37.05
CA ASP A 634 -2.68 -29.82 36.22
C ASP A 634 -4.01 -30.11 35.49
N GLU A 635 -5.12 -29.58 36.01
CA GLU A 635 -6.44 -29.62 35.38
C GLU A 635 -6.52 -28.85 34.06
N THR A 636 -5.63 -27.88 33.83
CA THR A 636 -5.56 -27.10 32.59
C THR A 636 -4.83 -27.92 31.52
N PRO A 637 -5.52 -28.38 30.46
CA PRO A 637 -4.89 -29.21 29.46
C PRO A 637 -3.95 -28.42 28.56
N PHE A 638 -2.86 -29.05 28.15
CA PHE A 638 -2.02 -28.54 27.08
C PHE A 638 -2.57 -29.00 25.74
N LEU A 639 -2.73 -28.05 24.81
CA LEU A 639 -3.21 -28.31 23.47
C LEU A 639 -2.04 -28.64 22.54
N ALA A 640 -2.19 -29.71 21.77
CA ALA A 640 -1.24 -30.13 20.74
C ALA A 640 -1.88 -30.00 19.36
N SER A 641 -1.16 -29.37 18.42
CA SER A 641 -1.61 -29.16 17.02
C SER A 641 -1.63 -30.45 16.21
N GLY A 642 -0.84 -31.45 16.61
CA GLY A 642 -0.65 -32.67 15.85
C GLY A 642 -0.09 -33.81 16.70
N LYS A 643 0.03 -34.99 16.10
CA LYS A 643 0.54 -36.20 16.78
C LYS A 643 1.96 -35.99 17.33
N ALA A 644 2.82 -35.30 16.59
CA ALA A 644 4.20 -35.01 17.00
C ALA A 644 4.23 -34.11 18.24
N ALA A 645 3.51 -32.99 18.21
CA ALA A 645 3.35 -32.10 19.36
C ALA A 645 2.78 -32.84 20.59
N ARG A 646 1.83 -33.76 20.39
CA ARG A 646 1.26 -34.56 21.48
C ARG A 646 2.30 -35.52 22.09
N ALA A 647 3.06 -36.22 21.24
CA ALA A 647 4.10 -37.13 21.69
C ALA A 647 5.20 -36.38 22.46
N PHE A 648 5.66 -35.26 21.90
CA PHE A 648 6.61 -34.34 22.56
C PHE A 648 6.11 -33.91 23.94
N ALA A 649 4.88 -33.39 24.00
CA ALA A 649 4.31 -32.88 25.24
C ALA A 649 4.13 -33.98 26.31
N LYS A 650 3.73 -35.19 25.91
CA LYS A 650 3.62 -36.33 26.83
C LYS A 650 4.96 -36.77 27.41
N ALA A 651 6.02 -36.75 26.59
CA ALA A 651 7.36 -37.11 27.05
C ALA A 651 7.91 -36.06 28.03
N ARG A 652 7.69 -34.78 27.74
CA ARG A 652 8.19 -33.64 28.54
C ARG A 652 7.38 -33.43 29.83
N TRP A 653 6.07 -33.60 29.77
CA TRP A 653 5.13 -33.35 30.88
C TRP A 653 4.19 -34.56 31.08
N PRO A 654 4.69 -35.69 31.62
CA PRO A 654 3.93 -36.94 31.70
C PRO A 654 2.67 -36.85 32.57
N ASN A 655 2.68 -35.97 33.58
CA ASN A 655 1.55 -35.78 34.49
C ASN A 655 0.49 -34.79 33.96
N ARG A 656 0.75 -34.14 32.82
CA ARG A 656 -0.18 -33.15 32.23
C ARG A 656 -1.17 -33.81 31.29
N LYS A 657 -2.42 -33.34 31.34
CA LYS A 657 -3.43 -33.72 30.35
C LYS A 657 -3.12 -33.07 28.99
N ILE A 658 -2.73 -33.88 28.01
CA ILE A 658 -2.45 -33.42 26.64
C ILE A 658 -3.63 -33.71 25.73
N VAL A 659 -4.24 -32.66 25.18
CA VAL A 659 -5.39 -32.75 24.27
C VAL A 659 -4.93 -32.46 22.84
N LEU A 660 -5.13 -33.44 21.96
CA LEU A 660 -4.94 -33.25 20.52
C LEU A 660 -6.13 -32.46 19.97
N LYS A 661 -5.86 -31.29 19.37
CA LYS A 661 -6.86 -30.55 18.60
C LYS A 661 -6.38 -30.45 17.16
N ASP A 662 -7.23 -30.90 16.24
CA ASP A 662 -6.88 -30.93 14.83
C ASP A 662 -6.63 -29.50 14.32
N TRP A 663 -5.40 -29.28 13.89
CA TRP A 663 -4.92 -28.06 13.28
C TRP A 663 -4.83 -28.32 11.78
N PRO A 664 -5.76 -27.78 10.97
CA PRO A 664 -5.73 -27.99 9.53
C PRO A 664 -4.42 -27.45 8.96
N THR A 665 -3.81 -28.21 8.05
CA THR A 665 -2.53 -27.84 7.43
C THR A 665 -2.61 -28.18 5.95
N LEU A 666 -2.31 -27.22 5.08
CA LEU A 666 -2.25 -27.46 3.65
C LEU A 666 -0.98 -28.27 3.31
N PRO A 667 -1.08 -29.39 2.59
CA PRO A 667 0.09 -30.16 2.19
C PRO A 667 0.89 -29.42 1.11
N LEU A 668 2.21 -29.42 1.22
CA LEU A 668 3.10 -28.86 0.20
C LEU A 668 3.27 -29.84 -0.98
N THR A 669 2.57 -29.59 -2.08
CA THR A 669 2.74 -30.40 -3.29
C THR A 669 3.83 -29.80 -4.18
N LEU A 670 4.91 -30.55 -4.37
CA LEU A 670 6.02 -30.18 -5.26
C LEU A 670 6.11 -31.14 -6.46
N PRO A 671 6.50 -30.65 -7.65
CA PRO A 671 6.67 -31.48 -8.84
C PRO A 671 7.72 -32.58 -8.62
N ARG A 672 7.47 -33.80 -9.11
CA ARG A 672 8.46 -34.87 -9.07
C ARG A 672 9.61 -34.55 -10.03
N VAL A 673 10.80 -34.37 -9.48
CA VAL A 673 12.02 -34.09 -10.26
C VAL A 673 12.76 -35.40 -10.56
N ARG A 674 13.01 -35.67 -11.86
CA ARG A 674 13.93 -36.72 -12.34
C ARG A 674 15.30 -36.13 -12.68
N GLY A 675 16.37 -36.93 -12.56
CA GLY A 675 17.75 -36.56 -12.94
C GLY A 675 18.68 -36.18 -11.76
N ALA A 676 19.96 -35.93 -12.09
CA ALA A 676 21.03 -35.72 -11.11
C ALA A 676 21.03 -34.33 -10.44
N ARG A 677 20.51 -33.29 -11.12
CA ARG A 677 20.51 -31.89 -10.63
C ARG A 677 19.29 -31.58 -9.74
N ARG A 678 19.17 -32.28 -8.62
CA ARG A 678 18.17 -32.02 -7.58
C ARG A 678 18.76 -31.10 -6.51
N SER A 679 17.96 -30.17 -5.98
CA SER A 679 18.38 -29.31 -4.87
C SER A 679 17.87 -29.83 -3.52
N LEU A 680 18.53 -29.37 -2.45
CA LEU A 680 18.00 -29.45 -1.08
C LEU A 680 17.25 -28.14 -0.77
N ALA A 681 15.95 -28.23 -0.54
CA ALA A 681 15.20 -27.12 0.03
C ALA A 681 15.36 -27.08 1.55
N ILE A 682 15.58 -25.91 2.12
CA ILE A 682 15.62 -25.69 3.57
C ILE A 682 14.52 -24.69 3.91
N VAL A 683 13.61 -25.07 4.81
CA VAL A 683 12.54 -24.23 5.33
C VAL A 683 12.82 -24.00 6.82
N PRO A 684 13.51 -22.90 7.18
CA PRO A 684 13.79 -22.58 8.58
C PRO A 684 12.51 -22.19 9.31
N SER A 685 12.46 -22.51 10.61
CA SER A 685 11.34 -22.12 11.48
C SER A 685 11.32 -20.62 11.76
N ALA A 686 12.51 -20.03 11.95
CA ALA A 686 12.71 -18.59 12.13
C ALA A 686 14.15 -18.19 11.77
N PRO A 687 14.40 -16.91 11.44
CA PRO A 687 15.77 -16.39 11.29
C PRO A 687 16.48 -16.41 12.66
N SER A 688 17.52 -17.23 12.81
CA SER A 688 18.30 -17.33 14.03
C SER A 688 19.79 -17.58 13.76
N PRO A 689 20.70 -17.26 14.71
CA PRO A 689 22.10 -17.63 14.59
C PRO A 689 22.32 -19.14 14.44
N ALA A 690 21.48 -19.97 15.06
CA ALA A 690 21.54 -21.42 14.94
C ALA A 690 21.18 -21.90 13.52
N SER A 691 20.06 -21.42 12.96
CA SER A 691 19.65 -21.76 11.59
C SER A 691 20.70 -21.32 10.57
N PHE A 692 21.25 -20.11 10.74
CA PHE A 692 22.34 -19.61 9.89
C PHE A 692 23.59 -20.52 9.94
N ARG A 693 24.06 -20.90 11.14
CA ARG A 693 25.25 -21.76 11.30
C ARG A 693 25.07 -23.12 10.64
N LEU A 694 23.90 -23.73 10.81
CA LEU A 694 23.62 -25.04 10.23
C LEU A 694 23.55 -24.99 8.71
N ILE A 695 22.83 -24.01 8.14
CA ILE A 695 22.73 -23.84 6.68
C ILE A 695 24.12 -23.59 6.09
N ARG A 696 24.95 -22.77 6.74
CA ARG A 696 26.35 -22.54 6.35
C ARG A 696 27.15 -23.85 6.33
N SER A 697 27.04 -24.65 7.38
CA SER A 697 27.75 -25.94 7.47
C SER A 697 27.30 -26.89 6.36
N LEU A 698 25.99 -27.01 6.10
CA LEU A 698 25.45 -27.78 4.99
C LEU A 698 25.99 -27.30 3.64
N ALA A 699 26.03 -25.98 3.42
CA ALA A 699 26.56 -25.41 2.18
C ALA A 699 28.02 -25.77 1.94
N GLU A 700 28.87 -25.68 2.97
CA GLU A 700 30.30 -26.01 2.92
C GLU A 700 30.53 -27.50 2.64
N HIS A 701 29.86 -28.39 3.38
CA HIS A 701 30.06 -29.83 3.26
C HIS A 701 29.46 -30.37 1.95
N LEU A 702 28.24 -29.96 1.60
CA LEU A 702 27.60 -30.38 0.36
C LEU A 702 28.33 -29.85 -0.86
N GLY A 703 28.82 -28.60 -0.81
CA GLY A 703 29.58 -27.99 -1.90
C GLY A 703 30.93 -28.69 -2.15
N ARG A 704 31.59 -29.19 -1.11
CA ARG A 704 32.84 -29.98 -1.24
C ARG A 704 32.59 -31.37 -1.82
N ARG A 705 31.54 -32.07 -1.36
CA ARG A 705 31.27 -33.45 -1.78
C ARG A 705 30.56 -33.54 -3.12
N GLU A 706 29.62 -32.64 -3.39
CA GLU A 706 28.82 -32.63 -4.62
C GLU A 706 28.64 -31.20 -5.18
N PRO A 707 29.65 -30.66 -5.88
CA PRO A 707 29.66 -29.26 -6.34
C PRO A 707 28.48 -28.85 -7.23
N SER A 708 27.81 -29.81 -7.87
CA SER A 708 26.63 -29.57 -8.73
C SER A 708 25.30 -29.52 -7.98
N ARG A 709 25.28 -29.83 -6.68
CA ARG A 709 24.08 -29.75 -5.84
C ARG A 709 23.92 -28.36 -5.27
N SER A 710 22.70 -27.83 -5.40
CA SER A 710 22.31 -26.55 -4.82
C SER A 710 21.43 -26.71 -3.59
N ILE A 711 21.45 -25.68 -2.75
CA ILE A 711 20.60 -25.47 -1.59
C ILE A 711 19.72 -24.26 -1.88
N VAL A 712 18.42 -24.40 -1.68
CA VAL A 712 17.48 -23.28 -1.70
C VAL A 712 16.92 -23.07 -0.30
N VAL A 713 17.07 -21.87 0.25
CA VAL A 713 16.53 -21.51 1.56
C VAL A 713 15.23 -20.72 1.36
N ALA A 714 14.10 -21.33 1.69
CA ALA A 714 12.77 -20.75 1.53
C ALA A 714 12.30 -20.09 2.84
N GLY A 715 12.46 -18.77 2.94
CA GLY A 715 12.12 -17.99 4.12
C GLY A 715 13.16 -16.90 4.44
N LYS A 716 12.87 -16.09 5.46
CA LYS A 716 13.81 -15.08 5.96
C LYS A 716 14.99 -15.75 6.67
N THR A 717 16.21 -15.31 6.40
CA THR A 717 17.39 -15.71 7.16
C THR A 717 17.96 -14.53 7.95
N SER A 718 18.90 -14.79 8.85
CA SER A 718 19.58 -13.72 9.62
C SER A 718 20.55 -12.90 8.77
N ASP A 719 21.06 -13.46 7.68
CA ASP A 719 22.04 -12.80 6.79
C ASP A 719 22.04 -13.51 5.42
N ASP A 720 21.10 -13.09 4.56
CA ASP A 720 20.94 -13.68 3.23
C ASP A 720 22.18 -13.46 2.35
N ASP A 721 22.82 -12.29 2.44
CA ASP A 721 23.94 -11.92 1.57
C ASP A 721 25.16 -12.82 1.85
N ARG A 722 25.42 -13.13 3.13
CA ARG A 722 26.48 -14.06 3.51
C ARG A 722 26.16 -15.51 3.17
N LEU A 723 24.90 -15.94 3.23
CA LEU A 723 24.53 -17.28 2.75
C LEU A 723 24.67 -17.38 1.22
N MET A 724 24.28 -16.35 0.49
CA MET A 724 24.38 -16.31 -0.97
C MET A 724 25.81 -16.07 -1.50
N SER A 725 26.81 -15.85 -0.64
CA SER A 725 28.22 -15.87 -1.08
C SER A 725 28.72 -17.29 -1.37
N TYR A 726 28.02 -18.32 -0.87
CA TYR A 726 28.29 -19.71 -1.23
C TYR A 726 27.67 -20.03 -2.59
N ALA A 727 28.48 -20.49 -3.55
CA ALA A 727 28.06 -20.68 -4.95
C ALA A 727 26.89 -21.68 -5.13
N ASN A 728 26.66 -22.55 -4.15
CA ASN A 728 25.59 -23.53 -4.15
C ASN A 728 24.34 -23.10 -3.37
N VAL A 729 24.27 -21.88 -2.80
CA VAL A 729 23.14 -21.45 -1.97
C VAL A 729 22.34 -20.35 -2.64
N PHE A 730 21.01 -20.48 -2.59
CA PHE A 730 20.07 -19.44 -3.00
C PHE A 730 19.02 -19.20 -1.91
N ALA A 731 18.96 -18.01 -1.35
CA ALA A 731 17.88 -17.63 -0.43
C ALA A 731 16.72 -17.03 -1.23
N THR A 732 15.47 -17.36 -0.94
CA THR A 732 14.32 -16.81 -1.69
C THR A 732 13.78 -15.51 -1.10
N GLY A 733 14.12 -15.19 0.14
CA GLY A 733 13.51 -14.11 0.92
C GLY A 733 12.26 -14.59 1.65
N ALA A 734 11.41 -13.68 2.11
CA ALA A 734 10.19 -14.04 2.84
C ALA A 734 9.22 -14.85 1.95
N VAL A 735 8.64 -15.90 2.53
CA VAL A 735 7.71 -16.81 1.86
C VAL A 735 6.57 -17.16 2.82
N THR A 736 5.36 -17.32 2.30
CA THR A 736 4.18 -17.81 3.04
C THR A 736 3.86 -19.27 2.70
N ALA A 737 3.10 -19.95 3.55
CA ALA A 737 2.74 -21.36 3.31
C ALA A 737 1.89 -21.56 2.06
N GLY A 738 1.11 -20.54 1.66
CA GLY A 738 0.29 -20.59 0.46
C GLY A 738 1.09 -20.52 -0.85
N GLU A 739 2.27 -19.89 -0.85
CA GLU A 739 3.05 -19.67 -2.07
C GLU A 739 4.35 -20.49 -2.14
N ILE A 740 4.76 -21.15 -1.06
CA ILE A 740 6.05 -21.86 -0.97
C ILE A 740 6.24 -22.90 -2.07
N GLY A 741 5.16 -23.52 -2.56
CA GLY A 741 5.19 -24.45 -3.69
C GLY A 741 5.69 -23.80 -4.97
N ASP A 742 5.11 -22.65 -5.34
CA ASP A 742 5.46 -21.90 -6.55
C ASP A 742 6.88 -21.33 -6.45
N VAL A 743 7.29 -20.89 -5.26
CA VAL A 743 8.64 -20.40 -4.99
C VAL A 743 9.69 -21.50 -5.13
N LEU A 744 9.43 -22.70 -4.60
CA LEU A 744 10.40 -23.78 -4.62
C LEU A 744 10.46 -24.52 -5.97
N ALA A 745 9.36 -24.59 -6.73
CA ALA A 745 9.29 -25.36 -7.97
C ALA A 745 10.44 -25.06 -8.99
N PRO A 746 10.81 -23.79 -9.28
CA PRO A 746 11.94 -23.45 -10.15
C PRO A 746 13.30 -23.98 -9.68
N HIS A 747 13.44 -24.24 -8.38
CA HIS A 747 14.68 -24.75 -7.78
C HIS A 747 14.79 -26.27 -7.82
N ARG A 748 13.76 -26.98 -8.32
CA ARG A 748 13.76 -28.43 -8.49
C ARG A 748 14.17 -29.20 -7.21
N PRO A 749 13.49 -28.97 -6.07
CA PRO A 749 13.81 -29.62 -4.81
C PRO A 749 13.60 -31.13 -4.91
N GLY A 750 14.65 -31.89 -4.64
CA GLY A 750 14.58 -33.35 -4.50
C GLY A 750 14.34 -33.80 -3.07
N TRP A 751 14.70 -32.93 -2.12
CA TRP A 751 14.64 -33.16 -0.68
C TRP A 751 14.30 -31.85 0.01
N LEU A 752 13.74 -31.96 1.22
CA LEU A 752 13.43 -30.83 2.07
C LEU A 752 13.98 -31.05 3.48
N LEU A 753 14.55 -30.02 4.09
CA LEU A 753 14.94 -29.97 5.49
C LEU A 753 14.14 -28.88 6.21
N THR A 754 13.49 -29.22 7.31
CA THR A 754 12.73 -28.27 8.15
C THR A 754 12.66 -28.78 9.59
N ASP A 755 12.16 -27.96 10.52
CA ASP A 755 11.93 -28.35 11.92
C ASP A 755 13.19 -28.93 12.59
N PHE A 756 14.33 -28.27 12.37
CA PHE A 756 15.65 -28.77 12.72
C PHE A 756 16.37 -27.95 13.81
N GLU A 757 15.90 -26.73 14.11
CA GLU A 757 16.49 -25.90 15.17
C GLU A 757 15.84 -26.18 16.52
N SER A 758 14.52 -26.01 16.57
CA SER A 758 13.68 -26.15 17.74
C SER A 758 12.28 -26.54 17.27
N PRO A 759 11.48 -27.28 18.07
CA PRO A 759 10.13 -27.64 17.68
C PRO A 759 9.31 -26.36 17.43
N ALA A 760 8.69 -26.28 16.26
CA ALA A 760 7.87 -25.15 15.84
C ALA A 760 6.44 -25.62 15.48
N PHE A 761 5.78 -26.27 16.43
CA PHE A 761 4.48 -26.91 16.18
C PHE A 761 3.39 -25.88 15.84
N GLY A 762 2.59 -26.18 14.82
CA GLY A 762 1.54 -25.28 14.34
C GLY A 762 2.05 -24.12 13.48
N HIS A 763 3.37 -24.00 13.24
CA HIS A 763 3.89 -22.98 12.33
C HIS A 763 3.53 -23.31 10.88
N PRO A 764 2.81 -22.42 10.16
CA PRO A 764 2.20 -22.76 8.87
C PRO A 764 3.21 -23.24 7.82
N LEU A 765 4.38 -22.58 7.73
CA LEU A 765 5.45 -23.00 6.81
C LEU A 765 6.04 -24.37 7.18
N VAL A 766 6.27 -24.61 8.48
CA VAL A 766 6.93 -25.84 8.96
C VAL A 766 5.97 -27.01 8.78
N GLU A 767 4.71 -26.84 9.18
CA GLU A 767 3.68 -27.86 9.02
C GLU A 767 3.43 -28.23 7.55
N ALA A 768 3.39 -27.23 6.66
CA ALA A 768 3.28 -27.48 5.22
C ALA A 768 4.50 -28.24 4.69
N ALA A 769 5.71 -27.82 5.08
CA ALA A 769 6.97 -28.44 4.67
C ALA A 769 7.14 -29.88 5.19
N ARG A 770 6.73 -30.16 6.43
CA ARG A 770 6.70 -31.52 7.02
C ARG A 770 5.78 -32.46 6.26
N ARG A 771 4.77 -31.93 5.60
CA ARG A 771 3.80 -32.67 4.78
C ARG A 771 4.10 -32.63 3.28
N ALA A 772 5.32 -32.22 2.88
CA ALA A 772 5.68 -32.12 1.48
C ALA A 772 5.57 -33.46 0.74
N SER A 773 5.24 -33.42 -0.55
CA SER A 773 5.13 -34.61 -1.42
C SER A 773 6.49 -35.27 -1.75
N ILE A 774 7.60 -34.60 -1.39
CA ILE A 774 8.98 -35.08 -1.55
C ILE A 774 9.53 -35.57 -0.19
N PRO A 775 10.65 -36.32 -0.17
CA PRO A 775 11.30 -36.74 1.07
C PRO A 775 11.70 -35.56 1.97
N VAL A 776 11.44 -35.68 3.27
CA VAL A 776 11.70 -34.62 4.26
C VAL A 776 12.64 -35.12 5.37
N ALA A 777 13.64 -34.31 5.70
CA ALA A 777 14.50 -34.43 6.87
C ALA A 777 14.07 -33.44 7.97
N TYR A 778 14.10 -33.88 9.22
CA TYR A 778 13.67 -33.09 10.39
C TYR A 778 14.20 -33.71 11.69
N ARG A 779 14.26 -32.94 12.78
CA ARG A 779 14.51 -33.49 14.12
C ARG A 779 13.25 -34.19 14.64
N ASP A 780 13.38 -35.41 15.16
CA ASP A 780 12.26 -36.20 15.67
C ASP A 780 11.84 -35.78 17.07
N TRP A 781 11.06 -34.71 17.15
CA TRP A 781 10.47 -34.24 18.39
C TRP A 781 9.44 -35.22 19.00
N SER A 782 9.12 -36.34 18.36
CA SER A 782 8.21 -37.35 18.92
C SER A 782 8.88 -38.38 19.83
N ALA A 783 10.20 -38.27 20.04
CA ALA A 783 11.01 -39.22 20.79
C ALA A 783 10.83 -40.68 20.28
N GLY A 784 10.85 -40.87 18.96
CA GLY A 784 10.67 -42.17 18.32
C GLY A 784 9.24 -42.70 18.30
N SER A 785 8.27 -42.00 18.89
CA SER A 785 6.87 -42.46 18.98
C SER A 785 6.15 -42.46 17.63
N ILE A 786 6.65 -41.69 16.65
CA ILE A 786 6.04 -41.58 15.31
C ILE A 786 7.01 -42.12 14.28
N LYS A 787 6.57 -43.15 13.56
CA LYS A 787 7.34 -43.71 12.46
C LYS A 787 7.42 -42.71 11.29
N PRO A 788 8.62 -42.39 10.77
CA PRO A 788 8.77 -41.52 9.61
C PRO A 788 8.14 -42.13 8.35
N ARG A 789 7.73 -41.29 7.40
CA ARG A 789 7.23 -41.77 6.10
C ARG A 789 8.36 -42.47 5.33
N LYS A 790 8.00 -43.30 4.37
CA LYS A 790 8.98 -43.94 3.48
C LYS A 790 9.84 -42.86 2.81
N ARG A 791 11.17 -42.97 2.95
CA ARG A 791 12.21 -42.04 2.46
C ARG A 791 12.45 -40.77 3.28
N ASP A 792 11.63 -40.46 4.28
CA ASP A 792 11.93 -39.34 5.20
C ASP A 792 13.11 -39.69 6.11
N LEU A 793 13.82 -38.67 6.59
CA LEU A 793 14.88 -38.79 7.60
C LEU A 793 14.43 -38.16 8.91
N ALA A 794 14.24 -39.00 9.93
CA ALA A 794 14.04 -38.57 11.30
C ALA A 794 15.41 -38.52 12.01
N ILE A 795 15.85 -37.33 12.41
CA ILE A 795 17.13 -37.10 13.09
C ILE A 795 16.89 -37.06 14.61
N PRO A 796 17.70 -37.75 15.44
CA PRO A 796 17.57 -37.67 16.89
C PRO A 796 17.63 -36.22 17.41
N THR A 797 16.88 -35.91 18.47
CA THR A 797 16.80 -34.54 19.01
C THR A 797 18.06 -34.09 19.73
N ASP A 798 18.85 -35.04 20.22
CA ASP A 798 20.14 -34.87 20.88
C ASP A 798 21.32 -34.78 19.91
N ALA A 799 21.10 -35.04 18.62
CA ALA A 799 22.13 -34.92 17.60
C ALA A 799 22.67 -33.48 17.55
N ASP A 800 23.99 -33.34 17.53
CA ASP A 800 24.62 -32.04 17.37
C ASP A 800 24.54 -31.54 15.92
N ASP A 801 24.99 -30.30 15.67
CA ASP A 801 24.94 -29.71 14.33
C ASP A 801 25.79 -30.49 13.31
N CYS A 802 26.89 -31.14 13.72
CA CYS A 802 27.76 -31.91 12.84
C CYS A 802 27.11 -33.26 12.47
N GLU A 803 26.56 -33.97 13.45
CA GLU A 803 25.83 -35.22 13.26
C GLU A 803 24.62 -35.01 12.37
N LEU A 804 23.88 -33.91 12.57
CA LEU A 804 22.75 -33.54 11.72
C LEU A 804 23.19 -33.34 10.26
N VAL A 805 24.26 -32.56 10.04
CA VAL A 805 24.81 -32.29 8.70
C VAL A 805 25.21 -33.58 8.00
N GLU A 806 25.97 -34.45 8.68
CA GLU A 806 26.41 -35.73 8.12
C GLU A 806 25.23 -36.67 7.82
N ALA A 807 24.23 -36.73 8.71
CA ALA A 807 23.02 -37.52 8.51
C ALA A 807 22.23 -37.06 7.28
N VAL A 808 22.06 -35.74 7.09
CA VAL A 808 21.38 -35.16 5.93
C VAL A 808 22.16 -35.46 4.65
N ILE A 809 23.48 -35.29 4.63
CA ILE A 809 24.32 -35.58 3.46
C ILE A 809 24.23 -37.06 3.07
N ALA A 810 24.43 -37.96 4.03
CA ALA A 810 24.33 -39.40 3.79
C ALA A 810 22.92 -39.83 3.34
N TRP A 811 21.87 -39.15 3.79
CA TRP A 811 20.50 -39.40 3.36
C TRP A 811 20.24 -38.98 1.92
N ILE A 812 20.76 -37.82 1.50
CA ILE A 812 20.66 -37.34 0.13
C ILE A 812 21.43 -38.29 -0.81
N GLU A 813 22.61 -38.75 -0.40
CA GLU A 813 23.45 -39.71 -1.16
C GLU A 813 22.80 -41.09 -1.32
N ARG A 814 22.18 -41.63 -0.26
CA ARG A 814 21.46 -42.92 -0.32
C ARG A 814 20.19 -42.87 -1.16
N SER A 815 19.64 -41.68 -1.40
CA SER A 815 18.42 -41.45 -2.18
C SER A 815 18.68 -41.25 -3.68
N ARG A 816 19.82 -41.73 -4.18
CA ARG A 816 20.13 -41.82 -5.62
C ARG A 816 19.19 -42.85 -6.28
N PRO A 817 18.58 -42.52 -7.44
CA PRO A 817 17.73 -43.45 -8.17
C PRO A 817 18.50 -44.68 -8.64
#